data_AF-A0A317IKZ8-F1
#
_entry.id   AF-A0A317IKZ8-F1
#
_cell.length_a   1.000
_cell.length_b   1.000
_cell.length_c   1.000
_cell.angle_alpha   90.00
_cell.angle_beta   90.00
_cell.angle_gamma   90.00
#
_symmetry.space_group_name_H-M   'P 1'
#
loop_
_entity.id
_entity.type
_entity.pdbx_description
1 polymer ?
#
loop_
_entity_poly.entity_id
_entity_poly.type
_entity_poly.pdbx_seq_one_letter_code
_entity_poly.pdbx_strand_id
1 'polypeptide(L)'
;MAVYFFTSVSLNYLPKARALALSVKQFHPDAHFCLLVAEPLTEGLTLNFPEFDEIITVDEISIPKKEAWLFKHNVVETCTALKGFLLEDLLKRKNCSSVLYLDPDTVVFSNLSPILSRFDRASILLTPHSLAPENNAEGIFDNEISFLRYGLYNLGFIGVKNSTEGKRFSTWWRERLADYCYSDLSGGLFTDQRWADLVPSFFDEVDIIRDPACNVATWNISNRDVAGTVPDRLTVNGKPLVFYHFSGFDSGAQQKMLDKYGRSMPVLVTLREWYQKRCHDLDTSGFSEMPWRYDFYDNGFRIKPEHRLIYRMRKDLEEAFVNPFTASTSNKSFYGWLNSNQDELEVLPSAKDQVNVFSSKLRKKLGLVSLLRSKLRGAADHNKHLNSFAGNLEKQISAFASTSAKKEAAQWQKLLRMQEKITILKKQLKEQHHQIANLTAGKVGKISRILKRAEEHCNQRDDSFSSNLLAFLYWIVTFEILRKYGEYQIVHKAFLDGELFDLNYYSSQVAGTESASAAAFHYVFLGGGRRGVRPSPLFDTSYYLASNPDVAASGVNPLAHYFKIGARELRKPCRLFDPHYYLTRHAVPAEAQDNPLLHFIRTGAQQGFKPIELFDCHYYLEANPDLGRLPANPLAHFMLCGAAEGRKPHALFDSAYYIKNNPVVKDTSQNCLEHFLEEGAGLGLKPHPLFDPAFYTEHNPFFDPAENNALEHFLQSPANALTDPNPLFDCKFYLDTYDDVRQGHANPLLHFVTAGANEGRKPHPLFDTAYYLRTYPDVVESKLNPLAHFLELGGKEKR
;
A
#
# COMPACT_ATOMS: atom_id res chain seq x y z
N MET A 1 -48.10 -5.04 -29.25
CA MET A 1 -47.00 -4.48 -28.44
C MET A 1 -45.79 -5.40 -28.65
N ALA A 2 -44.60 -4.83 -28.84
CA ALA A 2 -43.38 -5.52 -29.18
C ALA A 2 -42.44 -5.59 -27.96
N VAL A 3 -41.73 -6.71 -27.83
CA VAL A 3 -40.64 -6.88 -26.87
C VAL A 3 -39.36 -6.36 -27.54
N TYR A 4 -38.71 -5.42 -26.87
CA TYR A 4 -37.43 -4.86 -27.30
C TYR A 4 -36.29 -5.57 -26.59
N PHE A 5 -35.23 -5.87 -27.34
CA PHE A 5 -33.95 -6.31 -26.83
C PHE A 5 -32.92 -5.25 -27.15
N PHE A 6 -31.95 -5.03 -26.26
CA PHE A 6 -30.84 -4.17 -26.62
C PHE A 6 -29.54 -4.56 -25.93
N THR A 7 -28.44 -4.14 -26.53
CA THR A 7 -27.10 -4.20 -25.95
C THR A 7 -26.34 -2.91 -26.25
N SER A 8 -25.25 -2.65 -25.53
CA SER A 8 -24.41 -1.46 -25.71
C SER A 8 -22.95 -1.86 -25.84
N VAL A 9 -22.25 -1.30 -26.82
CA VAL A 9 -20.87 -1.65 -27.17
C VAL A 9 -20.06 -0.45 -27.64
N SER A 10 -18.74 -0.50 -27.48
CA SER A 10 -17.81 0.14 -28.42
C SER A 10 -17.64 -0.75 -29.66
N LEU A 11 -17.15 -0.20 -30.77
CA LEU A 11 -17.09 -0.92 -32.05
C LEU A 11 -16.31 -2.25 -31.96
N ASN A 12 -15.29 -2.35 -31.10
CA ASN A 12 -14.55 -3.59 -30.87
C ASN A 12 -15.33 -4.73 -30.23
N TYR A 13 -16.49 -4.46 -29.64
CA TYR A 13 -17.36 -5.49 -29.08
C TYR A 13 -18.48 -5.90 -30.04
N LEU A 14 -18.49 -5.33 -31.26
CA LEU A 14 -19.51 -5.59 -32.26
C LEU A 14 -19.65 -7.08 -32.61
N PRO A 15 -18.58 -7.88 -32.84
CA PRO A 15 -18.74 -9.31 -33.11
C PRO A 15 -19.45 -10.08 -31.99
N LYS A 16 -19.27 -9.66 -30.74
CA LYS A 16 -19.94 -10.24 -29.57
C LYS A 16 -21.43 -9.86 -29.55
N ALA A 17 -21.74 -8.59 -29.73
CA ALA A 17 -23.13 -8.13 -29.84
C ALA A 17 -23.89 -8.82 -30.98
N ARG A 18 -23.20 -9.09 -32.10
CA ARG A 18 -23.77 -9.87 -33.22
C ARG A 18 -24.05 -11.31 -32.79
N ALA A 19 -23.13 -11.96 -32.07
CA ALA A 19 -23.35 -13.31 -31.55
C ALA A 19 -24.58 -13.37 -30.62
N LEU A 20 -24.74 -12.36 -29.74
CA LEU A 20 -25.92 -12.20 -28.91
C LEU A 20 -27.20 -12.03 -29.74
N ALA A 21 -27.23 -11.06 -30.65
CA ALA A 21 -28.43 -10.76 -31.45
C ALA A 21 -28.87 -11.94 -32.31
N LEU A 22 -27.93 -12.63 -32.97
CA LEU A 22 -28.20 -13.84 -33.73
C LEU A 22 -28.79 -14.95 -32.85
N SER A 23 -28.27 -15.12 -31.63
CA SER A 23 -28.80 -16.11 -30.68
C SER A 23 -30.20 -15.75 -30.16
N VAL A 24 -30.51 -14.46 -29.98
CA VAL A 24 -31.87 -14.02 -29.63
C VAL A 24 -32.83 -14.24 -30.80
N LYS A 25 -32.48 -13.80 -32.01
CA LYS A 25 -33.29 -13.95 -33.22
C LYS A 25 -33.55 -15.41 -33.58
N GLN A 26 -32.64 -16.33 -33.23
CA GLN A 26 -32.85 -17.76 -33.38
C GLN A 26 -34.08 -18.28 -32.62
N PHE A 27 -34.33 -17.79 -31.41
CA PHE A 27 -35.46 -18.23 -30.58
C PHE A 27 -36.67 -17.27 -30.65
N HIS A 28 -36.42 -16.00 -31.00
CA HIS A 28 -37.42 -14.95 -31.10
C HIS A 28 -37.21 -14.15 -32.41
N PRO A 29 -37.61 -14.69 -33.58
CA PRO A 29 -37.43 -14.00 -34.86
C PRO A 29 -38.09 -12.62 -34.92
N ASP A 30 -39.22 -12.45 -34.22
CA ASP A 30 -40.00 -11.22 -34.15
C ASP A 30 -39.50 -10.23 -33.07
N ALA A 31 -38.45 -10.58 -32.31
CA ALA A 31 -37.86 -9.67 -31.33
C ALA A 31 -37.28 -8.44 -32.02
N HIS A 32 -37.53 -7.24 -31.51
CA HIS A 32 -36.90 -6.03 -32.03
C HIS A 32 -35.59 -5.76 -31.28
N PHE A 33 -34.45 -5.94 -31.94
CA PHE A 33 -33.12 -5.85 -31.34
C PHE A 33 -32.42 -4.54 -31.72
N CYS A 34 -32.19 -3.68 -30.72
CA CYS A 34 -31.48 -2.42 -30.86
C CYS A 34 -30.00 -2.58 -30.46
N LEU A 35 -29.08 -2.12 -31.29
CA LEU A 35 -27.66 -1.98 -30.95
C LEU A 35 -27.37 -0.54 -30.57
N LEU A 36 -26.78 -0.30 -29.40
CA LEU A 36 -26.23 1.00 -29.02
C LEU A 36 -24.71 1.03 -29.16
N VAL A 37 -24.20 1.91 -30.01
CA VAL A 37 -22.77 2.12 -30.23
C VAL A 37 -22.31 3.35 -29.43
N ALA A 38 -21.39 3.14 -28.48
CA ALA A 38 -20.88 4.15 -27.54
C ALA A 38 -19.87 5.13 -28.18
N GLU A 39 -19.94 5.31 -29.49
CA GLU A 39 -19.12 6.22 -30.29
C GLU A 39 -19.80 6.53 -31.62
N PRO A 40 -19.50 7.67 -32.26
CA PRO A 40 -19.96 7.96 -33.61
C PRO A 40 -19.31 7.02 -34.63
N LEU A 41 -20.02 6.78 -35.72
CA LEU A 41 -19.45 6.07 -36.86
C LEU A 41 -18.46 6.97 -37.60
N THR A 42 -17.29 6.44 -37.92
CA THR A 42 -16.31 7.16 -38.75
C THR A 42 -16.86 7.38 -40.15
N GLU A 43 -16.45 8.47 -40.81
CA GLU A 43 -16.88 8.77 -42.18
C GLU A 43 -16.58 7.58 -43.12
N GLY A 44 -17.61 7.12 -43.83
CA GLY A 44 -17.54 5.94 -44.71
C GLY A 44 -17.80 4.58 -44.04
N LEU A 45 -17.88 4.50 -42.70
CA LEU A 45 -18.25 3.28 -42.00
C LEU A 45 -19.78 3.14 -41.93
N THR A 46 -20.32 2.11 -42.58
CA THR A 46 -21.75 1.76 -42.50
C THR A 46 -21.88 0.41 -41.80
N LEU A 47 -22.70 0.36 -40.74
CA LEU A 47 -23.06 -0.89 -40.08
C LEU A 47 -24.36 -1.41 -40.70
N ASN A 48 -24.28 -2.51 -41.46
CA ASN A 48 -25.44 -3.16 -42.06
C ASN A 48 -25.47 -4.64 -41.65
N PHE A 49 -26.15 -4.91 -40.54
CA PHE A 49 -26.24 -6.25 -39.95
C PHE A 49 -27.72 -6.59 -39.72
N PRO A 50 -28.29 -7.56 -40.46
CA PRO A 50 -29.73 -7.85 -40.43
C PRO A 50 -30.23 -8.37 -39.09
N GLU A 51 -29.34 -8.82 -38.21
CA GLU A 51 -29.67 -9.22 -36.84
C GLU A 51 -30.05 -8.04 -35.91
N PHE A 52 -29.72 -6.81 -36.28
CA PHE A 52 -30.14 -5.60 -35.57
C PHE A 52 -31.23 -4.87 -36.36
N ASP A 53 -32.39 -4.65 -35.73
CA ASP A 53 -33.49 -3.90 -36.35
C ASP A 53 -33.27 -2.38 -36.27
N GLU A 54 -32.42 -1.95 -35.33
CA GLU A 54 -32.04 -0.56 -35.13
C GLU A 54 -30.61 -0.48 -34.63
N ILE A 55 -29.83 0.46 -35.17
CA ILE A 55 -28.49 0.77 -34.72
C ILE A 55 -28.50 2.25 -34.34
N ILE A 56 -28.22 2.53 -33.08
CA ILE A 56 -28.23 3.86 -32.48
C ILE A 56 -26.80 4.17 -32.04
N THR A 57 -26.33 5.38 -32.31
CA THR A 57 -25.04 5.86 -31.84
C THR A 57 -25.20 6.78 -30.63
N VAL A 58 -24.12 7.00 -29.88
CA VAL A 58 -24.11 7.94 -28.76
C VAL A 58 -24.50 9.37 -29.16
N ASP A 59 -24.35 9.74 -30.44
CA ASP A 59 -24.74 11.05 -30.97
C ASP A 59 -26.27 11.24 -30.98
N GLU A 60 -27.02 10.15 -31.13
CA GLU A 60 -28.48 10.16 -31.13
C GLU A 60 -29.07 10.14 -29.71
N ILE A 61 -28.27 9.83 -28.69
CA ILE A 61 -28.68 9.86 -27.29
C ILE A 61 -28.57 11.29 -26.73
N SER A 62 -29.63 11.75 -26.05
CA SER A 62 -29.68 13.07 -25.44
C SER A 62 -28.95 13.10 -24.08
N ILE A 63 -27.68 13.52 -24.10
CA ILE A 63 -26.81 13.62 -22.92
C ILE A 63 -26.44 15.09 -22.67
N PRO A 64 -26.76 15.68 -21.50
CA PRO A 64 -26.32 17.02 -21.16
C PRO A 64 -24.79 17.14 -21.14
N LYS A 65 -24.24 18.18 -21.79
CA LYS A 65 -22.79 18.39 -21.93
C LYS A 65 -22.06 17.11 -22.36
N LYS A 66 -22.53 16.48 -23.44
CA LYS A 66 -22.14 15.14 -23.91
C LYS A 66 -20.63 14.92 -23.93
N GLU A 67 -19.87 15.89 -24.41
CA GLU A 67 -18.41 15.83 -24.57
C GLU A 67 -17.73 15.77 -23.19
N ALA A 68 -18.08 16.68 -22.28
CA ALA A 68 -17.61 16.64 -20.90
C ALA A 68 -18.02 15.33 -20.20
N TRP A 69 -19.25 14.87 -20.45
CA TRP A 69 -19.76 13.61 -19.90
C TRP A 69 -18.95 12.41 -20.40
N LEU A 70 -18.72 12.28 -21.71
CA LEU A 70 -17.92 11.20 -22.29
C LEU A 70 -16.47 11.23 -21.83
N PHE A 71 -15.90 12.42 -21.64
CA PHE A 71 -14.53 12.54 -21.16
C PHE A 71 -14.39 12.03 -19.73
N LYS A 72 -15.39 12.25 -18.88
CA LYS A 72 -15.41 11.78 -17.49
C LYS A 72 -15.43 10.25 -17.37
N HIS A 73 -15.88 9.50 -18.38
CA HIS A 73 -16.09 8.05 -18.29
C HIS A 73 -15.09 7.27 -19.16
N ASN A 74 -14.61 6.11 -18.68
CA ASN A 74 -13.93 5.15 -19.55
C ASN A 74 -14.95 4.31 -20.36
N VAL A 75 -14.47 3.51 -21.32
CA VAL A 75 -15.35 2.73 -22.22
C VAL A 75 -16.37 1.85 -21.49
N VAL A 76 -15.97 1.20 -20.39
CA VAL A 76 -16.85 0.33 -19.60
C VAL A 76 -17.91 1.16 -18.88
N GLU A 77 -17.49 2.24 -18.25
CA GLU A 77 -18.38 3.18 -17.57
C GLU A 77 -19.39 3.83 -18.54
N THR A 78 -18.95 4.21 -19.74
CA THR A 78 -19.82 4.76 -20.79
C THR A 78 -20.85 3.74 -21.27
N CYS A 79 -20.42 2.53 -21.67
CA CYS A 79 -21.34 1.51 -22.17
C CYS A 79 -22.36 1.08 -21.10
N THR A 80 -21.94 1.04 -19.84
CA THR A 80 -22.84 0.71 -18.72
C THR A 80 -23.80 1.84 -18.38
N ALA A 81 -23.36 3.10 -18.45
CA ALA A 81 -24.22 4.25 -18.18
C ALA A 81 -25.30 4.45 -19.27
N LEU A 82 -24.91 4.26 -20.53
CA LEU A 82 -25.78 4.37 -21.70
C LEU A 82 -26.98 3.41 -21.65
N LYS A 83 -26.90 2.31 -20.89
CA LYS A 83 -28.02 1.38 -20.67
C LYS A 83 -29.27 2.09 -20.17
N GLY A 84 -29.12 3.01 -19.20
CA GLY A 84 -30.26 3.72 -18.60
C GLY A 84 -30.94 4.68 -19.58
N PHE A 85 -30.15 5.36 -20.43
CA PHE A 85 -30.69 6.29 -21.42
C PHE A 85 -31.53 5.56 -22.48
N LEU A 86 -30.97 4.53 -23.10
CA LEU A 86 -31.70 3.80 -24.14
C LEU A 86 -32.87 3.01 -23.56
N LEU A 87 -32.74 2.42 -22.37
CA LEU A 87 -33.87 1.76 -21.70
C LEU A 87 -35.07 2.71 -21.56
N GLU A 88 -34.83 3.92 -21.07
CA GLU A 88 -35.89 4.91 -20.86
C GLU A 88 -36.53 5.33 -22.19
N ASP A 89 -35.71 5.53 -23.22
CA ASP A 89 -36.19 5.92 -24.55
C ASP A 89 -37.00 4.80 -25.24
N LEU A 90 -36.60 3.54 -25.07
CA LEU A 90 -37.36 2.39 -25.56
C LEU A 90 -38.72 2.27 -24.85
N LEU A 91 -38.78 2.47 -23.53
CA LEU A 91 -40.04 2.41 -22.76
C LEU A 91 -41.01 3.56 -23.09
N LYS A 92 -40.52 4.68 -23.64
CA LYS A 92 -41.36 5.77 -24.15
C LYS A 92 -42.05 5.43 -25.47
N ARG A 93 -41.60 4.40 -26.20
CA ARG A 93 -42.19 4.02 -27.50
C ARG A 93 -43.59 3.43 -27.32
N LYS A 94 -44.53 3.93 -28.12
CA LYS A 94 -45.96 3.55 -28.03
C LYS A 94 -46.22 2.06 -28.21
N ASN A 95 -45.40 1.38 -29.00
CA ASN A 95 -45.54 -0.04 -29.31
C ASN A 95 -44.73 -0.95 -28.36
N CYS A 96 -43.93 -0.43 -27.41
CA CYS A 96 -43.10 -1.24 -26.53
C CYS A 96 -43.94 -1.89 -25.40
N SER A 97 -43.91 -3.21 -25.25
CA SER A 97 -44.47 -3.90 -24.07
C SER A 97 -43.47 -4.04 -22.93
N SER A 98 -42.21 -4.31 -23.26
CA SER A 98 -41.13 -4.58 -22.31
C SER A 98 -39.79 -4.49 -23.03
N VAL A 99 -38.74 -4.25 -22.26
CA VAL A 99 -37.36 -4.15 -22.73
C VAL A 99 -36.49 -5.14 -21.95
N LEU A 100 -35.67 -5.92 -22.66
CA LEU A 100 -34.64 -6.78 -22.08
C LEU A 100 -33.27 -6.29 -22.53
N TYR A 101 -32.39 -6.07 -21.57
CA TYR A 101 -30.98 -5.86 -21.82
C TYR A 101 -30.21 -7.16 -21.60
N LEU A 102 -29.26 -7.45 -22.48
CA LEU A 102 -28.22 -8.44 -22.24
C LEU A 102 -26.83 -7.86 -22.57
N ASP A 103 -25.83 -8.15 -21.73
CA ASP A 103 -24.44 -7.76 -22.00
C ASP A 103 -23.97 -8.38 -23.34
N PRO A 104 -23.15 -7.67 -24.13
CA PRO A 104 -22.80 -8.06 -25.50
C PRO A 104 -22.03 -9.39 -25.58
N ASP A 105 -21.38 -9.81 -24.50
CA ASP A 105 -20.68 -11.08 -24.36
C ASP A 105 -21.58 -12.20 -23.81
N THR A 106 -22.87 -12.15 -24.11
CA THR A 106 -23.86 -13.18 -23.77
C THR A 106 -24.34 -13.94 -25.00
N VAL A 107 -24.68 -15.21 -24.83
CA VAL A 107 -25.36 -16.02 -25.87
C VAL A 107 -26.57 -16.72 -25.27
N VAL A 108 -27.68 -16.66 -25.98
CA VAL A 108 -28.94 -17.35 -25.65
C VAL A 108 -28.95 -18.76 -26.27
N PHE A 109 -29.28 -19.75 -25.45
CA PHE A 109 -29.30 -21.18 -25.83
C PHE A 109 -30.69 -21.81 -25.73
N SER A 110 -31.68 -21.11 -25.17
CA SER A 110 -33.07 -21.57 -25.12
C SER A 110 -34.06 -20.41 -25.31
N ASN A 111 -35.31 -20.77 -25.57
CA ASN A 111 -36.40 -19.82 -25.67
C ASN A 111 -36.60 -19.00 -24.37
N LEU A 112 -36.56 -17.67 -24.50
CA LEU A 112 -36.80 -16.70 -23.41
C LEU A 112 -38.27 -16.47 -23.02
N SER A 113 -39.26 -17.09 -23.67
CA SER A 113 -40.69 -16.95 -23.29
C SER A 113 -40.98 -17.21 -21.80
N PRO A 114 -40.34 -18.18 -21.11
CA PRO A 114 -40.50 -18.33 -19.66
C PRO A 114 -40.03 -17.11 -18.85
N ILE A 115 -39.02 -16.37 -19.33
CA ILE A 115 -38.59 -15.10 -18.72
C ILE A 115 -39.64 -14.01 -19.01
N LEU A 116 -40.10 -13.90 -20.25
CA LEU A 116 -41.09 -12.89 -20.65
C LEU A 116 -42.41 -13.04 -19.88
N SER A 117 -42.86 -14.27 -19.63
CA SER A 117 -44.07 -14.53 -18.84
C SER A 117 -44.00 -14.02 -17.39
N ARG A 118 -42.80 -13.75 -16.85
CA ARG A 118 -42.67 -13.18 -15.50
C ARG A 118 -43.20 -11.75 -15.42
N PHE A 119 -43.30 -11.04 -16.54
CA PHE A 119 -43.92 -9.71 -16.58
C PHE A 119 -45.42 -9.75 -16.30
N ASP A 120 -46.06 -10.92 -16.26
CA ASP A 120 -47.46 -11.05 -15.83
C ASP A 120 -47.66 -10.65 -14.36
N ARG A 121 -46.61 -10.73 -13.54
CA ARG A 121 -46.64 -10.44 -12.10
C ARG A 121 -45.58 -9.44 -11.61
N ALA A 122 -44.69 -8.98 -12.49
CA ALA A 122 -43.58 -8.11 -12.14
C ALA A 122 -43.36 -7.05 -13.22
N SER A 123 -42.76 -5.94 -12.82
CA SER A 123 -42.34 -4.86 -13.71
C SER A 123 -40.82 -4.82 -13.90
N ILE A 124 -40.05 -5.41 -12.98
CA ILE A 124 -38.58 -5.40 -13.01
C ILE A 124 -38.08 -6.84 -12.79
N LEU A 125 -37.22 -7.31 -13.67
CA LEU A 125 -36.63 -8.65 -13.62
C LEU A 125 -35.11 -8.54 -13.43
N LEU A 126 -34.61 -9.17 -12.37
CA LEU A 126 -33.18 -9.21 -12.05
C LEU A 126 -32.68 -10.65 -11.96
N THR A 127 -31.39 -10.85 -12.28
CA THR A 127 -30.70 -12.12 -12.02
C THR A 127 -29.62 -11.92 -10.95
N PRO A 128 -29.60 -12.73 -9.88
CA PRO A 128 -28.55 -12.65 -8.88
C PRO A 128 -27.24 -13.29 -9.41
N HIS A 129 -26.09 -12.85 -8.92
CA HIS A 129 -24.80 -13.49 -9.25
C HIS A 129 -24.75 -14.96 -8.80
N SER A 130 -25.35 -15.27 -7.64
CA SER A 130 -25.40 -16.62 -7.08
C SER A 130 -26.79 -16.98 -6.56
N LEU A 131 -27.08 -18.28 -6.57
CA LEU A 131 -28.31 -18.87 -6.02
C LEU A 131 -28.04 -19.72 -4.76
N ALA A 132 -26.78 -20.00 -4.48
CA ALA A 132 -26.35 -20.86 -3.38
C ALA A 132 -25.10 -20.27 -2.70
N PRO A 133 -24.95 -20.49 -1.39
CA PRO A 133 -23.74 -20.10 -0.67
C PRO A 133 -22.55 -20.99 -1.08
N GLU A 134 -21.36 -20.41 -1.02
CA GLU A 134 -20.10 -21.11 -1.23
C GLU A 134 -19.73 -21.94 0.00
N ASN A 135 -19.29 -23.18 -0.23
CA ASN A 135 -19.01 -24.14 0.84
C ASN A 135 -17.55 -24.15 1.32
N ASN A 136 -16.70 -23.32 0.71
CA ASN A 136 -15.27 -23.29 1.00
C ASN A 136 -14.72 -21.87 0.97
N ALA A 137 -13.63 -21.66 1.70
CA ALA A 137 -12.99 -20.35 1.86
C ALA A 137 -12.56 -19.69 0.54
N GLU A 138 -12.18 -20.50 -0.44
CA GLU A 138 -11.71 -20.02 -1.72
C GLU A 138 -12.90 -19.47 -2.52
N GLY A 139 -13.99 -20.24 -2.64
CA GLY A 139 -15.26 -19.82 -3.24
C GLY A 139 -15.86 -18.59 -2.57
N ILE A 140 -15.94 -18.55 -1.23
CA ILE A 140 -16.41 -17.35 -0.49
C ILE A 140 -15.59 -16.13 -0.89
N PHE A 141 -14.28 -16.30 -1.03
CA PHE A 141 -13.41 -15.20 -1.39
C PHE A 141 -13.50 -14.82 -2.88
N ASP A 142 -13.56 -15.79 -3.78
CA ASP A 142 -13.66 -15.53 -5.22
C ASP A 142 -14.99 -14.93 -5.63
N ASN A 143 -16.07 -15.42 -5.05
CA ASN A 143 -17.42 -15.22 -5.51
C ASN A 143 -18.17 -14.31 -4.52
N GLU A 144 -18.49 -14.77 -3.31
CA GLU A 144 -19.33 -14.00 -2.36
C GLU A 144 -18.76 -12.62 -1.99
N ILE A 145 -17.48 -12.55 -1.57
CA ILE A 145 -16.83 -11.27 -1.25
C ILE A 145 -16.71 -10.38 -2.49
N SER A 146 -16.57 -10.97 -3.68
CA SER A 146 -16.61 -10.21 -4.92
C SER A 146 -18.01 -9.64 -5.16
N PHE A 147 -19.07 -10.41 -4.98
CA PHE A 147 -20.46 -9.93 -5.14
C PHE A 147 -20.78 -8.81 -4.14
N LEU A 148 -20.30 -8.89 -2.90
CA LEU A 148 -20.46 -7.80 -1.93
C LEU A 148 -19.78 -6.48 -2.36
N ARG A 149 -18.77 -6.55 -3.23
CA ARG A 149 -18.03 -5.37 -3.73
C ARG A 149 -18.58 -4.86 -5.05
N TYR A 150 -18.98 -5.76 -5.93
CA TYR A 150 -19.34 -5.45 -7.31
C TYR A 150 -20.86 -5.42 -7.54
N GLY A 151 -21.68 -5.96 -6.62
CA GLY A 151 -23.14 -6.02 -6.69
C GLY A 151 -23.69 -7.44 -6.53
N LEU A 152 -24.83 -7.58 -5.85
CA LEU A 152 -25.52 -8.85 -5.61
C LEU A 152 -26.24 -9.35 -6.87
N TYR A 153 -26.77 -8.42 -7.66
CA TYR A 153 -27.39 -8.69 -8.95
C TYR A 153 -26.38 -8.48 -10.07
N ASN A 154 -26.40 -9.34 -11.09
CA ASN A 154 -25.56 -9.17 -12.27
C ASN A 154 -26.36 -8.44 -13.34
N LEU A 155 -25.88 -7.26 -13.76
CA LEU A 155 -26.55 -6.43 -14.77
C LEU A 155 -26.09 -6.68 -16.20
N GLY A 156 -25.50 -7.85 -16.44
CA GLY A 156 -25.49 -8.45 -17.77
C GLY A 156 -26.86 -8.96 -18.22
N PHE A 157 -27.86 -8.89 -17.33
CA PHE A 157 -29.26 -9.04 -17.67
C PHE A 157 -30.12 -8.09 -16.83
N ILE A 158 -31.04 -7.38 -17.49
CA ILE A 158 -32.17 -6.71 -16.81
C ILE A 158 -33.39 -6.71 -17.71
N GLY A 159 -34.57 -7.00 -17.14
CA GLY A 159 -35.85 -6.91 -17.85
C GLY A 159 -36.75 -5.86 -17.21
N VAL A 160 -37.37 -5.01 -18.01
CA VAL A 160 -38.26 -3.94 -17.52
C VAL A 160 -39.54 -3.89 -18.36
N LYS A 161 -40.68 -3.92 -17.70
CA LYS A 161 -42.01 -3.81 -18.33
C LYS A 161 -42.32 -2.36 -18.64
N ASN A 162 -43.04 -2.11 -19.75
CA ASN A 162 -43.65 -0.81 -20.02
C ASN A 162 -44.90 -0.60 -19.15
N SER A 163 -44.69 -0.46 -17.85
CA SER A 163 -45.70 -0.19 -16.83
C SER A 163 -45.35 1.12 -16.10
N THR A 164 -46.24 1.58 -15.23
CA THR A 164 -45.96 2.72 -14.35
C THR A 164 -44.71 2.47 -13.51
N GLU A 165 -44.60 1.29 -12.92
CA GLU A 165 -43.49 0.94 -12.03
C GLU A 165 -42.17 0.71 -12.79
N GLY A 166 -42.23 0.08 -13.97
CA GLY A 166 -41.06 -0.07 -14.83
C GLY A 166 -40.51 1.26 -15.34
N LYS A 167 -41.39 2.24 -15.65
CA LYS A 167 -40.97 3.61 -15.98
C LYS A 167 -40.37 4.33 -14.78
N ARG A 168 -40.97 4.18 -13.59
CA ARG A 168 -40.42 4.73 -12.34
C ARG A 168 -39.00 4.22 -12.10
N PHE A 169 -38.78 2.93 -12.28
CA PHE A 169 -37.44 2.32 -12.22
C PHE A 169 -36.51 2.87 -13.28
N SER A 170 -36.95 2.93 -14.55
CA SER A 170 -36.10 3.38 -15.65
C SER A 170 -35.62 4.82 -15.47
N THR A 171 -36.51 5.74 -15.09
CA THR A 171 -36.14 7.14 -14.82
C THR A 171 -35.19 7.23 -13.63
N TRP A 172 -35.52 6.53 -12.53
CA TRP A 172 -34.63 6.47 -11.36
C TRP A 172 -33.24 5.97 -11.74
N TRP A 173 -33.14 4.83 -12.43
CA TRP A 173 -31.87 4.22 -12.78
C TRP A 173 -31.07 5.12 -13.74
N ARG A 174 -31.72 5.65 -14.79
CA ARG A 174 -31.12 6.61 -15.74
C ARG A 174 -30.51 7.82 -15.05
N GLU A 175 -31.18 8.41 -14.06
CA GLU A 175 -30.62 9.52 -13.27
C GLU A 175 -29.34 9.14 -12.51
N ARG A 176 -29.26 7.93 -11.95
CA ARG A 176 -28.06 7.49 -11.21
C ARG A 176 -26.94 7.15 -12.19
N LEU A 177 -27.28 6.55 -13.32
CA LEU A 177 -26.30 6.23 -14.35
C LEU A 177 -25.74 7.47 -15.05
N ALA A 178 -26.52 8.56 -15.15
CA ALA A 178 -26.05 9.80 -15.74
C ALA A 178 -24.87 10.40 -14.97
N ASP A 179 -24.92 10.44 -13.64
CA ASP A 179 -23.91 11.16 -12.84
C ASP A 179 -23.04 10.27 -11.96
N TYR A 180 -23.41 9.00 -11.77
CA TYR A 180 -22.79 8.11 -10.78
C TYR A 180 -22.55 6.69 -11.31
N CYS A 181 -22.30 6.53 -12.61
CA CYS A 181 -21.93 5.24 -13.22
C CYS A 181 -20.40 5.08 -13.29
N TYR A 182 -19.75 4.98 -12.13
CA TYR A 182 -18.30 4.91 -12.02
C TYR A 182 -17.80 3.58 -11.44
N SER A 183 -16.61 3.16 -11.86
CA SER A 183 -15.87 2.09 -11.20
C SER A 183 -15.12 2.63 -9.97
N ASP A 184 -15.85 3.02 -8.92
CA ASP A 184 -15.31 3.55 -7.66
C ASP A 184 -15.69 2.66 -6.47
N LEU A 185 -14.94 1.58 -6.31
CA LEU A 185 -15.19 0.59 -5.24
C LEU A 185 -14.99 1.18 -3.84
N SER A 186 -14.13 2.19 -3.69
CA SER A 186 -13.91 2.92 -2.43
C SER A 186 -15.12 3.76 -2.05
N GLY A 187 -15.73 4.44 -3.02
CA GLY A 187 -16.98 5.18 -2.85
C GLY A 187 -18.23 4.31 -2.81
N GLY A 188 -18.08 2.98 -2.88
CA GLY A 188 -19.19 2.02 -2.81
C GLY A 188 -19.94 1.82 -4.12
N LEU A 189 -19.41 2.32 -5.23
CA LEU A 189 -19.98 2.21 -6.57
C LEU A 189 -19.24 1.16 -7.41
N PHE A 190 -19.97 0.55 -8.32
CA PHE A 190 -19.39 -0.23 -9.42
C PHE A 190 -20.37 -0.19 -10.58
N THR A 191 -20.13 0.79 -11.44
CA THR A 191 -20.93 1.09 -12.64
C THR A 191 -22.43 1.09 -12.34
N ASP A 192 -23.22 0.55 -13.25
CA ASP A 192 -24.64 0.29 -13.15
C ASP A 192 -25.02 -0.78 -12.11
N GLN A 193 -24.11 -1.71 -11.84
CA GLN A 193 -24.45 -2.95 -11.15
C GLN A 193 -24.79 -2.78 -9.68
N ARG A 194 -24.01 -1.97 -8.95
CA ARG A 194 -24.24 -1.72 -7.50
C ARG A 194 -25.56 -1.03 -7.19
N TRP A 195 -26.10 -0.26 -8.14
CA TRP A 195 -27.41 0.37 -7.99
C TRP A 195 -28.54 -0.66 -7.88
N ALA A 196 -28.42 -1.80 -8.55
CA ALA A 196 -29.44 -2.85 -8.50
C ALA A 196 -29.62 -3.47 -7.11
N ASP A 197 -28.64 -3.37 -6.22
CA ASP A 197 -28.75 -3.86 -4.84
C ASP A 197 -29.89 -3.15 -4.06
N LEU A 198 -30.22 -1.92 -4.45
CA LEU A 198 -31.28 -1.12 -3.82
C LEU A 198 -32.68 -1.40 -4.39
N VAL A 199 -32.76 -1.99 -5.58
CA VAL A 199 -34.03 -2.14 -6.32
C VAL A 199 -35.10 -2.89 -5.52
N PRO A 200 -34.82 -4.05 -4.89
CA PRO A 200 -35.83 -4.76 -4.10
C PRO A 200 -36.34 -3.98 -2.88
N SER A 201 -35.63 -2.92 -2.46
CA SER A 201 -36.04 -2.08 -1.33
C SER A 201 -36.86 -0.86 -1.77
N PHE A 202 -36.73 -0.42 -3.03
CA PHE A 202 -37.32 0.83 -3.53
C PHE A 202 -38.55 0.61 -4.42
N PHE A 203 -38.67 -0.56 -5.03
CA PHE A 203 -39.69 -0.86 -6.03
C PHE A 203 -40.56 -2.04 -5.59
N ASP A 204 -41.85 -1.85 -5.75
CA ASP A 204 -42.84 -2.92 -5.67
C ASP A 204 -42.82 -3.63 -7.05
N GLU A 205 -43.32 -4.86 -7.22
CA GLU A 205 -43.27 -5.58 -8.51
C GLU A 205 -41.87 -5.97 -9.06
N VAL A 206 -40.92 -6.33 -8.18
CA VAL A 206 -39.61 -6.90 -8.56
C VAL A 206 -39.64 -8.43 -8.52
N ASP A 207 -39.25 -9.12 -9.61
CA ASP A 207 -39.00 -10.57 -9.63
C ASP A 207 -37.51 -10.86 -9.78
N ILE A 208 -36.95 -11.60 -8.81
CA ILE A 208 -35.58 -12.10 -8.84
C ILE A 208 -35.61 -13.49 -9.48
N ILE A 209 -35.08 -13.61 -10.69
CA ILE A 209 -35.03 -14.85 -11.45
C ILE A 209 -34.02 -15.81 -10.82
N ARG A 210 -34.52 -16.69 -9.95
CA ARG A 210 -33.75 -17.77 -9.31
C ARG A 210 -33.70 -19.06 -10.13
N ASP A 211 -33.46 -18.94 -11.44
CA ASP A 211 -33.28 -20.09 -12.33
C ASP A 211 -31.78 -20.35 -12.59
N PRO A 212 -31.22 -21.52 -12.21
CA PRO A 212 -29.80 -21.82 -12.42
C PRO A 212 -29.40 -21.90 -13.89
N ALA A 213 -30.35 -22.01 -14.83
CA ALA A 213 -30.06 -22.01 -16.26
C ALA A 213 -29.94 -20.60 -16.86
N CYS A 214 -30.24 -19.54 -16.10
CA CYS A 214 -30.10 -18.15 -16.51
C CYS A 214 -28.79 -17.54 -16.00
N ASN A 215 -28.18 -16.65 -16.80
CA ASN A 215 -26.98 -15.89 -16.47
C ASN A 215 -25.85 -16.79 -15.92
N VAL A 216 -25.58 -17.88 -16.64
CA VAL A 216 -24.56 -18.86 -16.27
C VAL A 216 -23.20 -18.32 -16.68
N ALA A 217 -22.24 -18.35 -15.77
CA ALA A 217 -20.89 -17.84 -16.03
C ALA A 217 -19.87 -18.38 -15.03
N THR A 218 -18.58 -18.11 -15.28
CA THR A 218 -17.50 -18.71 -14.49
C THR A 218 -17.49 -18.36 -12.99
N TRP A 219 -18.22 -17.32 -12.56
CA TRP A 219 -18.39 -16.98 -11.14
C TRP A 219 -19.49 -17.79 -10.42
N ASN A 220 -20.35 -18.51 -11.15
CA ASN A 220 -21.43 -19.30 -10.55
C ASN A 220 -21.45 -20.79 -10.93
N ILE A 221 -20.51 -21.23 -11.77
CA ILE A 221 -20.30 -22.66 -12.08
C ILE A 221 -19.77 -23.49 -10.90
N SER A 222 -19.32 -22.86 -9.81
CA SER A 222 -19.01 -23.57 -8.55
C SER A 222 -20.20 -24.33 -7.97
N ASN A 223 -21.43 -23.86 -8.25
CA ASN A 223 -22.69 -24.41 -7.76
C ASN A 223 -23.64 -24.83 -8.90
N ARG A 224 -23.11 -25.02 -10.11
CA ARG A 224 -23.89 -25.38 -11.29
C ARG A 224 -23.17 -26.48 -12.07
N ASP A 225 -23.84 -27.60 -12.24
CA ASP A 225 -23.37 -28.71 -13.06
C ASP A 225 -23.73 -28.45 -14.51
N VAL A 226 -22.73 -28.22 -15.36
CA VAL A 226 -22.91 -27.95 -16.79
C VAL A 226 -22.49 -29.16 -17.59
N ALA A 227 -23.40 -29.67 -18.41
CA ALA A 227 -23.23 -30.89 -19.18
C ALA A 227 -23.87 -30.80 -20.57
N GLY A 228 -23.51 -31.75 -21.44
CA GLY A 228 -24.12 -31.94 -22.76
C GLY A 228 -23.18 -31.63 -23.93
N THR A 229 -23.75 -31.21 -25.05
CA THR A 229 -23.01 -31.02 -26.32
C THR A 229 -23.15 -29.58 -26.80
N VAL A 230 -22.02 -28.93 -27.08
CA VAL A 230 -21.95 -27.56 -27.61
C VAL A 230 -22.26 -27.55 -29.12
N PRO A 231 -23.07 -26.61 -29.64
CA PRO A 231 -23.82 -25.59 -28.90
C PRO A 231 -25.25 -26.04 -28.48
N ASP A 232 -25.79 -27.13 -29.04
CA ASP A 232 -27.25 -27.34 -29.08
C ASP A 232 -27.88 -28.00 -27.85
N ARG A 233 -27.15 -28.82 -27.09
CA ARG A 233 -27.71 -29.68 -26.03
C ARG A 233 -27.07 -29.42 -24.67
N LEU A 234 -26.89 -28.15 -24.32
CA LEU A 234 -26.32 -27.75 -23.04
C LEU A 234 -27.38 -27.75 -21.94
N THR A 235 -27.03 -28.30 -20.79
CA THR A 235 -27.87 -28.31 -19.60
C THR A 235 -27.12 -27.77 -18.39
N VAL A 236 -27.86 -27.17 -17.47
CA VAL A 236 -27.39 -26.71 -16.16
C VAL A 236 -28.28 -27.29 -15.08
N ASN A 237 -27.70 -28.09 -14.19
CA ASN A 237 -28.43 -28.86 -13.17
C ASN A 237 -29.59 -29.67 -13.79
N GLY A 238 -29.36 -30.28 -14.95
CA GLY A 238 -30.35 -31.09 -15.69
C GLY A 238 -31.42 -30.28 -16.45
N LYS A 239 -31.42 -28.95 -16.39
CA LYS A 239 -32.34 -28.09 -17.17
C LYS A 239 -31.65 -27.52 -18.42
N PRO A 240 -32.36 -27.27 -19.53
CA PRO A 240 -31.77 -26.61 -20.69
C PRO A 240 -31.14 -25.26 -20.32
N LEU A 241 -29.90 -25.02 -20.77
CA LEU A 241 -29.21 -23.74 -20.60
C LEU A 241 -30.01 -22.62 -21.29
N VAL A 242 -30.35 -21.55 -20.55
CA VAL A 242 -31.10 -20.43 -21.13
C VAL A 242 -30.16 -19.41 -21.76
N PHE A 243 -29.20 -18.90 -21.00
CA PHE A 243 -28.15 -18.04 -21.56
C PHE A 243 -26.86 -18.11 -20.74
N TYR A 244 -25.74 -18.04 -21.43
CA TYR A 244 -24.39 -18.04 -20.86
C TYR A 244 -23.72 -16.70 -21.09
N HIS A 245 -23.12 -16.15 -20.04
CA HIS A 245 -22.44 -14.86 -20.04
C HIS A 245 -20.92 -15.08 -19.98
N PHE A 246 -20.22 -14.73 -21.05
CA PHE A 246 -18.78 -14.93 -21.23
C PHE A 246 -17.94 -13.83 -20.57
N SER A 247 -18.38 -13.28 -19.43
CA SER A 247 -17.71 -12.12 -18.85
C SER A 247 -16.26 -12.37 -18.42
N GLY A 248 -15.43 -11.36 -18.66
CA GLY A 248 -13.99 -11.40 -18.45
C GLY A 248 -13.21 -12.17 -19.53
N PHE A 249 -13.81 -12.46 -20.69
CA PHE A 249 -13.21 -13.23 -21.79
C PHE A 249 -11.84 -12.66 -22.23
N ASP A 250 -11.80 -11.40 -22.67
CA ASP A 250 -10.59 -10.80 -23.27
C ASP A 250 -9.48 -10.56 -22.24
N SER A 251 -9.86 -10.28 -21.00
CA SER A 251 -8.90 -10.08 -19.89
C SER A 251 -8.20 -11.38 -19.44
N GLY A 252 -8.66 -12.53 -19.95
CA GLY A 252 -8.26 -13.86 -19.49
C GLY A 252 -8.75 -14.22 -18.08
N ALA A 253 -9.57 -13.37 -17.43
CA ALA A 253 -10.18 -13.68 -16.15
C ALA A 253 -11.11 -14.90 -16.26
N GLN A 254 -11.88 -14.98 -17.35
CA GLN A 254 -12.78 -16.09 -17.65
C GLN A 254 -12.02 -17.43 -17.71
N GLN A 255 -10.90 -17.50 -18.43
CA GLN A 255 -10.08 -18.72 -18.52
C GLN A 255 -9.55 -19.13 -17.14
N LYS A 256 -9.06 -18.19 -16.33
CA LYS A 256 -8.53 -18.48 -14.99
C LYS A 256 -9.59 -19.07 -14.05
N MET A 257 -10.82 -18.56 -14.13
CA MET A 257 -11.93 -19.07 -13.33
C MET A 257 -12.42 -20.42 -13.87
N LEU A 258 -12.41 -20.61 -15.18
CA LEU A 258 -12.71 -21.89 -15.82
C LEU A 258 -11.69 -22.97 -15.44
N ASP A 259 -10.39 -22.67 -15.47
CA ASP A 259 -9.30 -23.56 -15.05
C ASP A 259 -9.40 -23.96 -13.58
N LYS A 260 -10.20 -23.24 -12.79
CA LYS A 260 -10.35 -23.44 -11.36
C LYS A 260 -11.63 -24.21 -11.03
N TYR A 261 -12.77 -23.71 -11.51
CA TYR A 261 -14.10 -24.22 -11.17
C TYR A 261 -14.70 -25.15 -12.25
N GLY A 262 -14.21 -25.07 -13.49
CA GLY A 262 -14.71 -25.85 -14.62
C GLY A 262 -13.98 -27.17 -14.89
N ARG A 263 -12.98 -27.56 -14.09
CA ARG A 263 -12.12 -28.73 -14.37
C ARG A 263 -12.89 -30.04 -14.54
N SER A 264 -13.98 -30.22 -13.82
CA SER A 264 -14.84 -31.41 -13.92
C SER A 264 -15.84 -31.34 -15.07
N MET A 265 -15.94 -30.21 -15.77
CA MET A 265 -16.92 -29.92 -16.81
C MET A 265 -16.22 -29.56 -18.12
N PRO A 266 -15.60 -30.54 -18.82
CA PRO A 266 -14.85 -30.29 -20.06
C PRO A 266 -15.69 -29.61 -21.15
N VAL A 267 -17.01 -29.78 -21.11
CA VAL A 267 -17.96 -29.08 -22.01
C VAL A 267 -17.81 -27.56 -21.97
N LEU A 268 -17.42 -26.97 -20.83
CA LEU A 268 -17.22 -25.52 -20.69
C LEU A 268 -15.98 -25.03 -21.44
N VAL A 269 -14.95 -25.88 -21.60
CA VAL A 269 -13.78 -25.58 -22.43
C VAL A 269 -14.20 -25.56 -23.91
N THR A 270 -14.93 -26.58 -24.34
CA THR A 270 -15.48 -26.63 -25.71
C THR A 270 -16.43 -25.47 -25.99
N LEU A 271 -17.24 -25.06 -25.01
CA LEU A 271 -18.14 -23.91 -25.11
C LEU A 271 -17.36 -22.61 -25.31
N ARG A 272 -16.26 -22.45 -24.56
CA ARG A 272 -15.36 -21.30 -24.69
C ARG A 272 -14.71 -21.25 -26.07
N GLU A 273 -14.18 -22.37 -26.56
CA GLU A 273 -13.55 -22.48 -27.89
C GLU A 273 -14.55 -22.19 -29.01
N TRP A 274 -15.77 -22.73 -28.89
CA TRP A 274 -16.86 -22.44 -29.81
C TRP A 274 -17.19 -20.94 -29.83
N TYR A 275 -17.31 -20.31 -28.67
CA TYR A 275 -17.61 -18.88 -28.59
C TYR A 275 -16.48 -18.02 -29.18
N GLN A 276 -15.22 -18.39 -28.93
CA GLN A 276 -14.06 -17.74 -29.53
C GLN A 276 -14.12 -17.79 -31.06
N LYS A 277 -14.36 -18.98 -31.62
CA LYS A 277 -14.50 -19.17 -33.07
C LYS A 277 -15.68 -18.36 -33.59
N ARG A 278 -16.82 -18.37 -32.89
CA ARG A 278 -18.03 -17.65 -33.28
C ARG A 278 -17.78 -16.14 -33.37
N CYS A 279 -17.08 -15.55 -32.41
CA CYS A 279 -16.72 -14.13 -32.44
C CYS A 279 -15.75 -13.82 -33.60
N HIS A 280 -14.76 -14.68 -33.81
CA HIS A 280 -13.82 -14.54 -34.92
C HIS A 280 -14.51 -14.60 -36.28
N ASP A 281 -15.40 -15.58 -36.50
CA ASP A 281 -16.17 -15.72 -37.74
C ASP A 281 -17.10 -14.51 -38.01
N LEU A 282 -17.55 -13.83 -36.94
CA LEU A 282 -18.41 -12.65 -37.01
C LEU A 282 -17.63 -11.34 -37.15
N ASP A 283 -16.31 -11.36 -36.95
CA ASP A 283 -15.45 -10.19 -37.13
C ASP A 283 -14.96 -10.05 -38.58
N THR A 284 -15.89 -9.69 -39.46
CA THR A 284 -15.63 -9.61 -40.90
C THR A 284 -14.79 -8.41 -41.32
N SER A 285 -14.59 -7.44 -40.44
CA SER A 285 -13.99 -6.14 -40.78
C SER A 285 -12.91 -5.69 -39.81
N GLY A 286 -12.42 -6.59 -38.94
CA GLY A 286 -11.37 -6.30 -37.96
C GLY A 286 -11.82 -5.32 -36.88
N PHE A 287 -13.11 -5.33 -36.54
CA PHE A 287 -13.68 -4.48 -35.50
C PHE A 287 -13.01 -4.74 -34.16
N SER A 288 -12.68 -5.99 -33.81
CA SER A 288 -12.14 -6.36 -32.50
C SER A 288 -10.84 -5.62 -32.12
N GLU A 289 -10.09 -5.14 -33.12
CA GLU A 289 -8.83 -4.42 -32.95
C GLU A 289 -9.01 -2.89 -32.92
N MET A 290 -10.21 -2.38 -33.20
CA MET A 290 -10.47 -0.93 -33.20
C MET A 290 -10.44 -0.39 -31.76
N PRO A 291 -9.66 0.66 -31.48
CA PRO A 291 -9.70 1.27 -30.17
C PRO A 291 -10.95 2.16 -30.06
N TRP A 292 -11.45 2.35 -28.84
CA TRP A 292 -12.60 3.24 -28.62
C TRP A 292 -12.22 4.69 -28.89
N ARG A 293 -13.01 5.41 -29.70
CA ARG A 293 -12.70 6.78 -30.15
C ARG A 293 -12.35 7.73 -29.01
N TYR A 294 -13.11 7.66 -27.91
CA TYR A 294 -12.96 8.60 -26.79
C TYR A 294 -11.81 8.26 -25.84
N ASP A 295 -10.97 7.25 -26.15
CA ASP A 295 -9.69 7.05 -25.48
C ASP A 295 -8.59 7.98 -26.00
N PHE A 296 -8.89 8.84 -26.98
CA PHE A 296 -7.93 9.77 -27.57
C PHE A 296 -8.46 11.20 -27.59
N TYR A 297 -7.53 12.15 -27.48
CA TYR A 297 -7.74 13.53 -27.86
C TYR A 297 -7.88 13.64 -29.38
N ASP A 298 -8.37 14.79 -29.87
CA ASP A 298 -8.56 15.04 -31.31
C ASP A 298 -7.27 14.96 -32.16
N ASN A 299 -6.10 15.13 -31.54
CA ASN A 299 -4.80 14.97 -32.17
C ASN A 299 -4.23 13.54 -32.10
N GLY A 300 -4.99 12.57 -31.59
CA GLY A 300 -4.61 11.15 -31.53
C GLY A 300 -3.79 10.75 -30.30
N PHE A 301 -3.46 11.66 -29.38
CA PHE A 301 -2.82 11.28 -28.12
C PHE A 301 -3.81 10.57 -27.19
N ARG A 302 -3.34 9.54 -26.51
CA ARG A 302 -4.16 8.76 -25.58
C ARG A 302 -4.50 9.56 -24.32
N ILE A 303 -5.78 9.55 -23.94
CA ILE A 303 -6.27 10.07 -22.67
C ILE A 303 -5.99 9.03 -21.59
N LYS A 304 -5.21 9.42 -20.57
CA LYS A 304 -4.88 8.54 -19.44
C LYS A 304 -5.99 8.57 -18.38
N PRO A 305 -6.13 7.52 -17.54
CA PRO A 305 -7.13 7.49 -16.47
C PRO A 305 -7.08 8.71 -15.53
N GLU A 306 -5.89 9.19 -15.20
CA GLU A 306 -5.66 10.37 -14.37
C GLU A 306 -6.18 11.67 -15.00
N HIS A 307 -6.18 11.79 -16.33
CA HIS A 307 -6.75 12.95 -17.03
C HIS A 307 -8.27 13.00 -16.85
N ARG A 308 -8.93 11.84 -16.95
CA ARG A 308 -10.37 11.72 -16.71
C ARG A 308 -10.70 12.00 -15.25
N LEU A 309 -9.88 11.50 -14.33
CA LEU A 309 -10.08 11.66 -12.89
C LEU A 309 -9.97 13.13 -12.46
N ILE A 310 -8.92 13.85 -12.87
CA ILE A 310 -8.77 15.27 -12.48
C ILE A 310 -9.92 16.11 -13.04
N TYR A 311 -10.30 15.89 -14.30
CA TYR A 311 -11.42 16.59 -14.93
C TYR A 311 -12.75 16.28 -14.22
N ARG A 312 -12.97 15.02 -13.82
CA ARG A 312 -14.15 14.59 -13.05
C ARG A 312 -14.22 15.23 -11.66
N MET A 313 -13.09 15.38 -10.98
CA MET A 313 -13.03 15.89 -9.61
C MET A 313 -13.10 17.42 -9.51
N ARG A 314 -12.79 18.13 -10.60
CA ARG A 314 -12.66 19.59 -10.62
C ARG A 314 -13.73 20.25 -11.47
N LYS A 315 -14.77 20.76 -10.80
CA LYS A 315 -15.88 21.45 -11.44
C LYS A 315 -15.45 22.72 -12.20
N ASP A 316 -14.44 23.41 -11.70
CA ASP A 316 -13.83 24.57 -12.36
C ASP A 316 -13.25 24.20 -13.74
N LEU A 317 -12.66 23.01 -13.87
CA LEU A 317 -12.15 22.52 -15.15
C LEU A 317 -13.28 22.10 -16.10
N GLU A 318 -14.36 21.48 -15.59
CA GLU A 318 -15.54 21.16 -16.39
C GLU A 318 -16.22 22.44 -16.93
N GLU A 319 -16.29 23.49 -16.13
CA GLU A 319 -16.85 24.79 -16.52
C GLU A 319 -15.94 25.54 -17.51
N ALA A 320 -14.63 25.49 -17.30
CA ALA A 320 -13.66 26.16 -18.17
C ALA A 320 -13.49 25.46 -19.53
N PHE A 321 -13.57 24.14 -19.57
CA PHE A 321 -13.29 23.33 -20.77
C PHE A 321 -14.50 22.46 -21.13
N VAL A 322 -15.50 23.06 -21.75
CA VAL A 322 -16.75 22.38 -22.16
C VAL A 322 -16.50 21.20 -23.09
N ASN A 323 -15.52 21.31 -23.99
CA ASN A 323 -15.02 20.19 -24.80
C ASN A 323 -13.56 19.87 -24.41
N PRO A 324 -13.35 18.88 -23.53
CA PRO A 324 -12.01 18.53 -23.05
C PRO A 324 -11.21 17.65 -24.02
N PHE A 325 -11.79 17.19 -25.14
CA PHE A 325 -11.09 16.37 -26.13
C PHE A 325 -10.16 17.18 -27.05
N THR A 326 -10.31 18.51 -27.10
CA THR A 326 -9.47 19.37 -27.92
C THR A 326 -8.05 19.42 -27.37
N ALA A 327 -7.06 19.02 -28.17
CA ALA A 327 -5.66 19.05 -27.78
C ALA A 327 -4.88 20.16 -28.49
N SER A 328 -5.07 21.37 -27.98
CA SER A 328 -4.24 22.54 -28.30
C SER A 328 -3.16 22.70 -27.23
N THR A 329 -1.95 23.15 -27.61
CA THR A 329 -0.92 23.54 -26.64
C THR A 329 -1.26 24.85 -25.92
N SER A 330 -2.32 25.55 -26.33
CA SER A 330 -2.83 26.71 -25.60
C SER A 330 -3.56 26.31 -24.32
N ASN A 331 -3.42 27.11 -23.26
CA ASN A 331 -4.18 26.98 -22.01
C ASN A 331 -5.70 27.23 -22.17
N LYS A 332 -6.17 27.44 -23.41
CA LYS A 332 -7.59 27.50 -23.75
C LYS A 332 -8.21 26.11 -23.96
N SER A 333 -7.40 25.05 -23.93
CA SER A 333 -7.87 23.67 -23.95
C SER A 333 -7.47 22.92 -22.68
N PHE A 334 -8.25 21.91 -22.30
CA PHE A 334 -7.94 21.09 -21.14
C PHE A 334 -6.57 20.40 -21.26
N TYR A 335 -6.23 19.91 -22.46
CA TYR A 335 -4.92 19.32 -22.73
C TYR A 335 -3.76 20.29 -22.50
N GLY A 336 -3.88 21.54 -22.99
CA GLY A 336 -2.87 22.58 -22.79
C GLY A 336 -2.75 22.99 -21.33
N TRP A 337 -3.87 23.12 -20.63
CA TRP A 337 -3.89 23.35 -19.18
C TRP A 337 -3.18 22.22 -18.44
N LEU A 338 -3.48 20.96 -18.76
CA LEU A 338 -2.89 19.79 -18.11
C LEU A 338 -1.36 19.74 -18.32
N ASN A 339 -0.88 20.02 -19.53
CA ASN A 339 0.56 20.06 -19.82
C ASN A 339 1.29 21.17 -19.05
N SER A 340 0.60 22.27 -18.74
CA SER A 340 1.15 23.38 -17.95
C SER A 340 1.05 23.15 -16.43
N ASN A 341 0.32 22.12 -15.99
CA ASN A 341 0.02 21.84 -14.58
C ASN A 341 0.28 20.36 -14.25
N GLN A 342 1.42 19.81 -14.68
CA GLN A 342 1.72 18.39 -14.45
C GLN A 342 1.82 18.02 -12.97
N ASP A 343 2.26 18.95 -12.11
CA ASP A 343 2.35 18.74 -10.66
C ASP A 343 0.98 18.43 -10.02
N GLU A 344 -0.12 18.93 -10.59
CA GLU A 344 -1.49 18.63 -10.11
C GLU A 344 -1.88 17.16 -10.33
N LEU A 345 -1.25 16.47 -11.29
CA LEU A 345 -1.42 15.01 -11.46
C LEU A 345 -0.69 14.21 -10.38
N GLU A 346 0.33 14.79 -9.74
CA GLU A 346 1.11 14.15 -8.66
C GLU A 346 0.37 14.20 -7.31
N VAL A 347 -0.56 15.14 -7.14
CA VAL A 347 -1.37 15.33 -5.92
C VAL A 347 -2.63 14.45 -5.93
N LEU A 348 -3.06 13.96 -7.10
CA LEU A 348 -4.22 13.07 -7.19
C LEU A 348 -3.93 11.76 -6.45
N PRO A 349 -4.91 11.23 -5.69
CA PRO A 349 -4.87 9.82 -5.30
C PRO A 349 -4.65 9.04 -6.58
N SER A 350 -3.53 8.34 -6.67
CA SER A 350 -3.18 7.62 -7.89
C SER A 350 -4.37 6.73 -8.28
N ALA A 351 -4.58 6.42 -9.56
CA ALA A 351 -5.55 5.37 -9.92
C ALA A 351 -5.27 4.06 -9.15
N LYS A 352 -4.04 3.88 -8.66
CA LYS A 352 -3.60 2.86 -7.68
C LYS A 352 -4.26 2.96 -6.31
N ASP A 353 -4.58 4.16 -5.82
CA ASP A 353 -5.25 4.41 -4.54
C ASP A 353 -6.75 4.08 -4.59
N GLN A 354 -7.41 4.27 -5.74
CA GLN A 354 -8.75 3.71 -5.99
C GLN A 354 -8.71 2.19 -6.22
N VAL A 355 -7.58 1.68 -6.72
CA VAL A 355 -7.28 0.24 -6.87
C VAL A 355 -6.82 -0.39 -5.54
N ASN A 356 -6.76 0.32 -4.41
CA ASN A 356 -6.48 -0.30 -3.10
C ASN A 356 -7.57 -1.30 -2.64
N VAL A 357 -8.69 -1.40 -3.37
CA VAL A 357 -9.67 -2.49 -3.21
C VAL A 357 -9.21 -3.79 -3.91
N PHE A 358 -8.23 -3.72 -4.82
CA PHE A 358 -7.54 -4.86 -5.44
C PHE A 358 -6.42 -5.46 -4.57
N SER A 359 -6.31 -5.04 -3.30
CA SER A 359 -5.71 -5.83 -2.21
C SER A 359 -6.59 -7.03 -1.80
N SER A 360 -7.76 -7.19 -2.43
CA SER A 360 -8.58 -8.39 -2.34
C SER A 360 -7.90 -9.63 -2.96
N LYS A 361 -7.11 -9.54 -4.03
CA LYS A 361 -6.35 -10.73 -4.50
C LYS A 361 -5.35 -11.26 -3.45
N LEU A 362 -4.98 -10.43 -2.47
CA LEU A 362 -4.19 -10.85 -1.32
C LEU A 362 -5.03 -11.56 -0.23
N ARG A 363 -6.28 -11.14 -0.04
CA ARG A 363 -7.23 -11.89 0.81
C ARG A 363 -7.61 -13.26 0.24
N LYS A 364 -7.44 -13.48 -1.06
CA LYS A 364 -7.56 -14.80 -1.73
C LYS A 364 -6.47 -15.80 -1.31
N LYS A 365 -5.27 -15.32 -0.94
CA LYS A 365 -4.26 -16.16 -0.24
C LYS A 365 -4.56 -16.34 1.25
N LEU A 366 -5.35 -15.45 1.86
CA LEU A 366 -5.87 -15.56 3.24
C LEU A 366 -7.11 -16.48 3.36
N GLY A 367 -7.69 -16.94 2.24
CA GLY A 367 -8.67 -18.03 2.24
C GLY A 367 -8.10 -19.33 2.81
N LEU A 368 -6.82 -19.61 2.52
CA LEU A 368 -6.07 -20.70 3.18
C LEU A 368 -5.89 -20.45 4.68
N VAL A 369 -5.79 -19.20 5.11
CA VAL A 369 -5.75 -18.80 6.52
C VAL A 369 -7.11 -18.96 7.18
N SER A 370 -8.24 -18.88 6.47
CA SER A 370 -9.55 -19.17 7.05
C SER A 370 -9.83 -20.69 7.19
N LEU A 371 -9.32 -21.50 6.25
CA LEU A 371 -9.31 -22.97 6.31
C LEU A 371 -8.32 -23.49 7.37
N LEU A 372 -7.18 -22.81 7.51
CA LEU A 372 -6.29 -22.96 8.66
C LEU A 372 -6.93 -22.43 9.94
N ARG A 373 -7.74 -21.36 9.93
CA ARG A 373 -8.49 -20.86 11.11
C ARG A 373 -9.68 -21.74 11.49
N SER A 374 -10.24 -22.56 10.61
CA SER A 374 -11.26 -23.55 11.01
C SER A 374 -10.59 -24.80 11.60
N LYS A 375 -9.47 -25.26 11.01
CA LYS A 375 -8.59 -26.28 11.62
C LYS A 375 -7.88 -25.82 12.90
N LEU A 376 -7.56 -24.52 13.00
CA LEU A 376 -6.98 -23.87 14.18
C LEU A 376 -8.03 -23.36 15.15
N ARG A 377 -9.33 -23.25 14.79
CA ARG A 377 -10.39 -22.99 15.78
C ARG A 377 -10.64 -24.21 16.66
N GLY A 378 -10.51 -25.42 16.10
CA GLY A 378 -10.35 -26.64 16.90
C GLY A 378 -9.08 -26.66 17.77
N ALA A 379 -8.05 -25.89 17.41
CA ALA A 379 -6.82 -25.71 18.20
C ALA A 379 -6.86 -24.47 19.13
N ALA A 380 -7.78 -23.53 18.93
CA ALA A 380 -7.92 -22.29 19.71
C ALA A 380 -8.73 -22.53 20.98
N ASP A 381 -9.67 -23.47 20.96
CA ASP A 381 -10.29 -24.00 22.19
C ASP A 381 -9.25 -24.74 23.06
N HIS A 382 -8.25 -25.38 22.42
CA HIS A 382 -7.08 -25.91 23.13
C HIS A 382 -6.16 -24.79 23.66
N ASN A 383 -6.03 -23.67 22.95
CA ASN A 383 -5.12 -22.58 23.34
C ASN A 383 -5.68 -21.71 24.49
N LYS A 384 -7.01 -21.57 24.59
CA LYS A 384 -7.67 -20.92 25.74
C LYS A 384 -7.56 -21.77 27.02
N HIS A 385 -7.63 -23.09 26.87
CA HIS A 385 -7.30 -24.03 27.94
C HIS A 385 -5.80 -24.03 28.30
N LEU A 386 -4.89 -23.90 27.32
CA LEU A 386 -3.45 -23.87 27.55
C LEU A 386 -2.96 -22.59 28.25
N ASN A 387 -3.51 -21.42 27.94
CA ASN A 387 -3.15 -20.18 28.62
C ASN A 387 -3.73 -20.09 30.04
N SER A 388 -4.93 -20.63 30.26
CA SER A 388 -5.48 -20.83 31.62
C SER A 388 -4.69 -21.87 32.41
N PHE A 389 -4.10 -22.87 31.74
CA PHE A 389 -3.27 -23.90 32.35
C PHE A 389 -1.86 -23.37 32.66
N ALA A 390 -1.26 -22.56 31.79
CA ALA A 390 0.04 -21.91 32.00
C ALA A 390 0.00 -20.90 33.15
N GLY A 391 -1.05 -20.07 33.23
CA GLY A 391 -1.22 -19.12 34.35
C GLY A 391 -1.52 -19.79 35.71
N ASN A 392 -2.18 -20.95 35.71
CA ASN A 392 -2.34 -21.77 36.92
C ASN A 392 -1.05 -22.52 37.28
N LEU A 393 -0.25 -22.92 36.29
CA LEU A 393 1.02 -23.61 36.48
C LEU A 393 2.09 -22.67 37.07
N GLU A 394 2.15 -21.41 36.64
CA GLU A 394 3.06 -20.40 37.23
C GLU A 394 2.72 -20.09 38.71
N LYS A 395 1.43 -20.03 39.04
CA LYS A 395 0.95 -19.91 40.44
C LYS A 395 1.27 -21.15 41.28
N GLN A 396 1.16 -22.35 40.70
CA GLN A 396 1.49 -23.59 41.38
C GLN A 396 3.00 -23.82 41.53
N ILE A 397 3.81 -23.36 40.56
CA ILE A 397 5.28 -23.42 40.61
C ILE A 397 5.83 -22.52 41.73
N SER A 398 5.25 -21.34 41.95
CA SER A 398 5.60 -20.47 43.09
C SER A 398 5.21 -21.08 44.44
N ALA A 399 4.16 -21.90 44.49
CA ALA A 399 3.70 -22.58 45.71
C ALA A 399 4.45 -23.91 46.00
N PHE A 400 5.13 -24.49 45.02
CA PHE A 400 5.81 -25.80 45.16
C PHE A 400 7.28 -25.69 45.61
N ALA A 401 7.77 -24.47 45.91
CA ALA A 401 9.08 -24.23 46.52
C ALA A 401 9.15 -24.64 48.01
N SER A 402 8.41 -25.67 48.42
CA SER A 402 8.55 -26.34 49.71
C SER A 402 8.18 -27.84 49.61
N THR A 403 9.22 -28.70 49.52
CA THR A 403 9.31 -30.09 50.05
C THR A 403 8.31 -31.17 49.50
N SER A 404 8.65 -32.38 48.98
CA SER A 404 9.86 -33.22 48.95
C SER A 404 9.90 -34.26 47.77
N ALA A 405 11.02 -34.29 47.05
CA ALA A 405 11.92 -35.39 46.63
C ALA A 405 11.49 -36.77 46.07
N LYS A 406 10.23 -37.21 46.02
CA LYS A 406 9.87 -38.49 45.32
C LYS A 406 8.97 -38.36 44.10
N LYS A 407 8.27 -37.22 43.93
CA LYS A 407 7.51 -36.88 42.70
C LYS A 407 8.39 -36.31 41.59
N GLU A 408 9.57 -35.78 41.93
CA GLU A 408 10.47 -35.08 41.01
C GLU A 408 11.06 -36.00 39.93
N ALA A 409 11.40 -37.26 40.24
CA ALA A 409 11.99 -38.17 39.24
C ALA A 409 11.00 -38.54 38.11
N ALA A 410 9.71 -38.70 38.44
CA ALA A 410 8.67 -38.99 37.44
C ALA A 410 8.28 -37.75 36.62
N GLN A 411 8.29 -36.56 37.24
CA GLN A 411 8.06 -35.30 36.55
C GLN A 411 9.24 -34.91 35.65
N TRP A 412 10.48 -35.16 36.08
CA TRP A 412 11.68 -34.95 35.26
C TRP A 412 11.70 -35.86 34.02
N GLN A 413 11.33 -37.13 34.15
CA GLN A 413 11.17 -37.99 32.98
C GLN A 413 10.07 -37.51 32.03
N LYS A 414 8.97 -36.94 32.56
CA LYS A 414 7.89 -36.39 31.74
C LYS A 414 8.32 -35.11 31.03
N LEU A 415 9.10 -34.26 31.68
CA LEU A 415 9.70 -33.05 31.11
C LEU A 415 10.73 -33.38 30.03
N LEU A 416 11.60 -34.37 30.25
CA LEU A 416 12.55 -34.88 29.25
C LEU A 416 11.81 -35.40 28.00
N ARG A 417 10.73 -36.18 28.16
CA ARG A 417 9.90 -36.64 27.02
C ARG A 417 9.19 -35.50 26.29
N MET A 418 8.80 -34.43 27.01
CA MET A 418 8.22 -33.24 26.40
C MET A 418 9.26 -32.42 25.64
N GLN A 419 10.48 -32.32 26.17
CA GLN A 419 11.60 -31.65 25.53
C GLN A 419 12.08 -32.38 24.28
N GLU A 420 12.08 -33.72 24.29
CA GLU A 420 12.28 -34.55 23.09
C GLU A 420 11.17 -34.33 22.06
N LYS A 421 9.89 -34.29 22.48
CA LYS A 421 8.78 -33.98 21.58
C LYS A 421 8.90 -32.59 20.95
N ILE A 422 9.29 -31.57 21.72
CA ILE A 422 9.53 -30.22 21.19
C ILE A 422 10.69 -30.23 20.20
N THR A 423 11.74 -30.99 20.48
CA THR A 423 12.90 -31.11 19.58
C THR A 423 12.52 -31.80 18.27
N ILE A 424 11.70 -32.85 18.32
CA ILE A 424 11.15 -33.53 17.14
C ILE A 424 10.22 -32.59 16.36
N LEU A 425 9.34 -31.86 17.03
CA LEU A 425 8.44 -30.89 16.39
C LEU A 425 9.20 -29.72 15.75
N LYS A 426 10.27 -29.22 16.38
CA LYS A 426 11.16 -28.20 15.79
C LYS A 426 11.87 -28.75 14.57
N LYS A 427 12.31 -30.02 14.59
CA LYS A 427 12.92 -30.69 13.44
C LYS A 427 11.92 -30.87 12.29
N GLN A 428 10.70 -31.32 12.60
CA GLN A 428 9.61 -31.46 11.62
C GLN A 428 9.19 -30.11 11.03
N LEU A 429 9.16 -29.04 11.85
CA LEU A 429 8.89 -27.68 11.38
C LEU A 429 10.01 -27.19 10.45
N LYS A 430 11.27 -27.50 10.76
CA LYS A 430 12.42 -27.18 9.91
C LYS A 430 12.39 -27.97 8.59
N GLU A 431 12.03 -29.24 8.63
CA GLU A 431 11.81 -30.09 7.45
C GLU A 431 10.63 -29.62 6.60
N GLN A 432 9.53 -29.19 7.21
CA GLN A 432 8.40 -28.61 6.48
C GLN A 432 8.75 -27.26 5.84
N HIS A 433 9.52 -26.40 6.52
CA HIS A 433 10.05 -25.18 5.92
C HIS A 433 11.00 -25.49 4.76
N HIS A 434 11.83 -26.53 4.88
CA HIS A 434 12.72 -26.96 3.81
C HIS A 434 11.93 -27.56 2.63
N GLN A 435 10.85 -28.31 2.89
CA GLN A 435 9.93 -28.80 1.85
C GLN A 435 9.17 -27.68 1.16
N ILE A 436 8.73 -26.65 1.89
CA ILE A 436 8.09 -25.45 1.32
C ILE A 436 9.10 -24.66 0.48
N ALA A 437 10.34 -24.50 0.95
CA ALA A 437 11.41 -23.87 0.17
C ALA A 437 11.71 -24.68 -1.11
N ASN A 438 11.79 -26.01 -1.02
CA ASN A 438 12.01 -26.90 -2.16
C ASN A 438 10.82 -26.95 -3.13
N LEU A 439 9.58 -26.84 -2.65
CA LEU A 439 8.38 -26.71 -3.48
C LEU A 439 8.31 -25.36 -4.18
N THR A 440 8.81 -24.30 -3.53
CA THR A 440 8.86 -22.95 -4.10
C THR A 440 9.97 -22.86 -5.15
N ALA A 441 11.16 -23.39 -4.86
CA ALA A 441 12.25 -23.55 -5.82
C ALA A 441 11.87 -24.48 -6.99
N GLY A 442 11.13 -25.56 -6.71
CA GLY A 442 10.63 -26.50 -7.72
C GLY A 442 9.55 -25.91 -8.62
N LYS A 443 8.65 -25.06 -8.10
CA LYS A 443 7.66 -24.32 -8.90
C LYS A 443 8.30 -23.22 -9.73
N VAL A 444 9.29 -22.50 -9.19
CA VAL A 444 10.10 -21.54 -9.94
C VAL A 444 10.89 -22.25 -11.05
N GLY A 445 11.49 -23.41 -10.77
CA GLY A 445 12.16 -24.24 -11.78
C GLY A 445 11.20 -24.88 -12.81
N LYS A 446 9.92 -25.07 -12.48
CA LYS A 446 8.89 -25.57 -13.42
C LYS A 446 8.41 -24.46 -14.34
N ILE A 447 8.21 -23.26 -13.80
CA ILE A 447 7.90 -22.04 -14.55
C ILE A 447 9.07 -21.66 -15.47
N SER A 448 10.30 -21.72 -14.95
CA SER A 448 11.53 -21.48 -15.72
C SER A 448 11.71 -22.51 -16.86
N ARG A 449 11.34 -23.79 -16.66
CA ARG A 449 11.34 -24.80 -17.74
C ARG A 449 10.24 -24.60 -18.80
N ILE A 450 9.05 -24.14 -18.39
CA ILE A 450 7.96 -23.83 -19.33
C ILE A 450 8.33 -22.62 -20.20
N LEU A 451 9.01 -21.64 -19.61
CA LEU A 451 9.45 -20.43 -20.29
C LEU A 451 10.68 -20.67 -21.16
N LYS A 452 11.61 -21.54 -20.74
CA LYS A 452 12.72 -22.03 -21.57
C LYS A 452 12.24 -22.87 -22.77
N ARG A 453 11.17 -23.65 -22.59
CA ARG A 453 10.48 -24.34 -23.70
C ARG A 453 9.79 -23.36 -24.66
N ALA A 454 9.24 -22.26 -24.15
CA ALA A 454 8.67 -21.21 -24.99
C ALA A 454 9.77 -20.46 -25.77
N GLU A 455 10.92 -20.21 -25.14
CA GLU A 455 12.13 -19.66 -25.77
C GLU A 455 12.69 -20.57 -26.88
N GLU A 456 12.79 -21.88 -26.63
CA GLU A 456 13.17 -22.89 -27.64
C GLU A 456 12.18 -22.95 -28.82
N HIS A 457 10.88 -22.76 -28.55
CA HIS A 457 9.83 -22.75 -29.58
C HIS A 457 9.80 -21.45 -30.39
N CYS A 458 10.17 -20.32 -29.77
CA CYS A 458 10.30 -19.03 -30.43
C CYS A 458 11.60 -18.91 -31.23
N ASN A 459 12.72 -19.55 -30.82
CA ASN A 459 13.96 -19.60 -31.61
C ASN A 459 13.88 -20.52 -32.84
N GLN A 460 12.86 -21.39 -32.93
CA GLN A 460 12.59 -22.25 -34.08
C GLN A 460 11.72 -21.60 -35.17
N ARG A 461 11.07 -20.48 -34.86
CA ARG A 461 10.36 -19.64 -35.83
C ARG A 461 11.22 -18.41 -36.02
N ASP A 462 11.62 -18.11 -37.25
CA ASP A 462 12.57 -17.06 -37.64
C ASP A 462 12.07 -15.61 -37.36
N ASP A 463 11.66 -15.32 -36.12
CA ASP A 463 11.04 -14.07 -35.70
C ASP A 463 11.71 -13.53 -34.42
N SER A 464 12.83 -12.83 -34.64
CA SER A 464 13.75 -12.33 -33.62
C SER A 464 13.16 -11.26 -32.70
N PHE A 465 12.02 -10.68 -33.04
CA PHE A 465 11.36 -9.63 -32.24
C PHE A 465 10.48 -10.24 -31.14
N SER A 466 9.72 -11.28 -31.49
CA SER A 466 8.78 -11.98 -30.60
C SER A 466 9.50 -12.76 -29.48
N SER A 467 10.64 -13.38 -29.79
CA SER A 467 11.47 -14.11 -28.81
C SER A 467 12.12 -13.19 -27.77
N ASN A 468 12.67 -12.06 -28.22
CA ASN A 468 13.31 -11.06 -27.36
C ASN A 468 12.32 -10.34 -26.44
N LEU A 469 11.11 -10.03 -26.93
CA LEU A 469 10.06 -9.40 -26.12
C LEU A 469 9.51 -10.35 -25.04
N LEU A 470 9.30 -11.63 -25.37
CA LEU A 470 8.89 -12.65 -24.40
C LEU A 470 9.98 -12.96 -23.38
N ALA A 471 11.26 -13.02 -23.79
CA ALA A 471 12.40 -13.16 -22.89
C ALA A 471 12.58 -11.94 -21.98
N PHE A 472 12.32 -10.73 -22.49
CA PHE A 472 12.34 -9.49 -21.73
C PHE A 472 11.20 -9.40 -20.72
N LEU A 473 9.98 -9.77 -21.11
CA LEU A 473 8.82 -9.85 -20.20
C LEU A 473 8.98 -10.98 -19.16
N TYR A 474 9.56 -12.12 -19.56
CA TYR A 474 9.99 -13.21 -18.67
C TYR A 474 10.99 -12.71 -17.63
N TRP A 475 12.01 -11.98 -18.08
CA TRP A 475 13.02 -11.39 -17.22
C TRP A 475 12.38 -10.40 -16.25
N ILE A 476 11.58 -9.43 -16.72
CA ILE A 476 10.94 -8.43 -15.85
C ILE A 476 10.05 -9.05 -14.78
N VAL A 477 9.13 -9.95 -15.16
CA VAL A 477 8.15 -10.51 -14.20
C VAL A 477 8.83 -11.48 -13.22
N THR A 478 9.74 -12.31 -13.70
CA THR A 478 10.48 -13.26 -12.86
C THR A 478 11.46 -12.53 -11.94
N PHE A 479 12.16 -11.51 -12.47
CA PHE A 479 13.08 -10.66 -11.73
C PHE A 479 12.36 -9.86 -10.65
N GLU A 480 11.23 -9.20 -10.96
CA GLU A 480 10.48 -8.42 -9.97
C GLU A 480 9.91 -9.29 -8.84
N ILE A 481 9.41 -10.48 -9.15
CA ILE A 481 8.89 -11.41 -8.13
C ILE A 481 10.03 -11.97 -7.28
N LEU A 482 11.14 -12.38 -7.89
CA LEU A 482 12.32 -12.88 -7.16
C LEU A 482 12.98 -11.78 -6.33
N ARG A 483 13.04 -10.55 -6.87
CA ARG A 483 13.57 -9.36 -6.18
C ARG A 483 12.75 -9.07 -4.93
N LYS A 484 11.43 -8.93 -5.06
CA LYS A 484 10.55 -8.67 -3.90
C LYS A 484 10.52 -9.83 -2.90
N TYR A 485 10.63 -11.07 -3.36
CA TYR A 485 10.76 -12.21 -2.46
C TYR A 485 12.11 -12.18 -1.71
N GLY A 486 13.20 -11.82 -2.38
CA GLY A 486 14.50 -11.60 -1.76
C GLY A 486 14.47 -10.48 -0.72
N GLU A 487 13.83 -9.35 -1.04
CA GLU A 487 13.58 -8.24 -0.12
C GLU A 487 12.79 -8.69 1.10
N TYR A 488 11.73 -9.47 0.89
CA TYR A 488 10.94 -10.03 1.98
C TYR A 488 11.76 -10.94 2.89
N GLN A 489 12.60 -11.82 2.34
CA GLN A 489 13.46 -12.70 3.15
C GLN A 489 14.42 -11.88 4.03
N ILE A 490 14.97 -10.79 3.50
CA ILE A 490 15.90 -9.91 4.24
C ILE A 490 15.17 -9.17 5.35
N VAL A 491 14.05 -8.52 5.02
CA VAL A 491 13.26 -7.78 6.00
C VAL A 491 12.70 -8.73 7.05
N HIS A 492 12.13 -9.87 6.64
CA HIS A 492 11.65 -10.91 7.56
C HIS A 492 12.78 -11.50 8.43
N LYS A 493 14.00 -11.61 7.91
CA LYS A 493 15.15 -11.99 8.74
C LYS A 493 15.49 -10.89 9.75
N ALA A 494 15.53 -9.63 9.33
CA ALA A 494 15.71 -8.49 10.24
C ALA A 494 14.63 -8.45 11.35
N PHE A 495 13.41 -8.93 11.08
CA PHE A 495 12.36 -9.14 12.08
C PHE A 495 12.66 -10.27 13.07
N LEU A 496 13.09 -11.43 12.57
CA LEU A 496 13.40 -12.58 13.43
C LEU A 496 14.61 -12.30 14.32
N ASP A 497 15.56 -11.53 13.80
CA ASP A 497 16.75 -11.11 14.52
C ASP A 497 16.44 -9.92 15.46
N GLY A 498 15.37 -9.16 15.21
CA GLY A 498 14.81 -8.13 16.10
C GLY A 498 15.62 -6.82 16.18
N GLU A 499 16.64 -6.65 15.35
CA GLU A 499 17.66 -5.63 15.56
C GLU A 499 17.44 -4.37 14.72
N LEU A 500 17.15 -4.51 13.43
CA LEU A 500 16.92 -3.37 12.52
C LEU A 500 15.44 -3.07 12.28
N PHE A 501 14.57 -3.90 12.86
CA PHE A 501 13.13 -3.78 12.74
C PHE A 501 12.48 -4.05 14.10
N ASP A 502 11.82 -3.03 14.65
CA ASP A 502 11.10 -3.11 15.92
C ASP A 502 9.61 -3.32 15.64
N LEU A 503 9.11 -4.53 15.96
CA LEU A 503 7.72 -4.90 15.70
C LEU A 503 6.73 -4.04 16.50
N ASN A 504 7.00 -3.75 17.77
CA ASN A 504 6.08 -2.99 18.60
C ASN A 504 6.00 -1.54 18.13
N TYR A 505 7.15 -0.94 17.84
CA TYR A 505 7.23 0.39 17.25
C TYR A 505 6.52 0.46 15.90
N TYR A 506 6.72 -0.54 15.04
CA TYR A 506 6.08 -0.56 13.72
C TYR A 506 4.56 -0.75 13.80
N SER A 507 4.08 -1.65 14.65
CA SER A 507 2.65 -1.89 14.84
C SER A 507 1.93 -0.71 15.48
N SER A 508 2.64 0.14 16.24
CA SER A 508 2.08 1.39 16.73
C SER A 508 1.77 2.40 15.61
N GLN A 509 2.51 2.33 14.49
CA GLN A 509 2.32 3.20 13.32
C GLN A 509 1.29 2.64 12.34
N VAL A 510 1.12 1.31 12.28
CA VAL A 510 0.28 0.64 11.27
C VAL A 510 -0.55 -0.49 11.90
N ALA A 511 -1.86 -0.26 12.02
CA ALA A 511 -2.82 -1.25 12.50
C ALA A 511 -2.84 -2.52 11.62
N GLY A 512 -3.03 -3.71 12.24
CA GLY A 512 -3.08 -4.99 11.54
C GLY A 512 -1.70 -5.60 11.22
N THR A 513 -0.64 -5.10 11.86
CA THR A 513 0.74 -5.58 11.68
C THR A 513 1.31 -6.25 12.93
N GLU A 514 0.48 -6.77 13.83
CA GLU A 514 0.86 -7.27 15.17
C GLU A 514 1.71 -8.57 15.15
N SER A 515 2.10 -9.04 13.96
CA SER A 515 3.02 -10.17 13.79
C SER A 515 4.15 -9.80 12.85
N ALA A 516 5.34 -10.34 13.09
CA ALA A 516 6.53 -10.15 12.25
C ALA A 516 6.25 -10.39 10.76
N SER A 517 5.49 -11.43 10.43
CA SER A 517 5.13 -11.71 9.04
C SER A 517 4.19 -10.67 8.44
N ALA A 518 3.21 -10.17 9.20
CA ALA A 518 2.29 -9.13 8.72
C ALA A 518 3.01 -7.78 8.54
N ALA A 519 3.87 -7.41 9.49
CA ALA A 519 4.66 -6.18 9.43
C ALA A 519 5.71 -6.23 8.31
N ALA A 520 6.45 -7.33 8.15
CA ALA A 520 7.38 -7.54 7.02
C ALA A 520 6.66 -7.49 5.68
N PHE A 521 5.48 -8.14 5.62
CA PHE A 521 4.66 -8.13 4.43
C PHE A 521 4.16 -6.72 4.10
N HIS A 522 3.69 -5.97 5.10
CA HIS A 522 3.27 -4.59 4.90
C HIS A 522 4.42 -3.70 4.42
N TYR A 523 5.58 -3.79 5.08
CA TYR A 523 6.76 -3.00 4.77
C TYR A 523 7.30 -3.25 3.35
N VAL A 524 7.36 -4.50 2.90
CA VAL A 524 7.91 -4.89 1.59
C VAL A 524 6.87 -4.87 0.48
N PHE A 525 5.69 -5.44 0.70
CA PHE A 525 4.71 -5.70 -0.35
C PHE A 525 3.56 -4.70 -0.40
N LEU A 526 3.13 -4.15 0.74
CA LEU A 526 2.06 -3.13 0.80
C LEU A 526 2.61 -1.70 0.78
N GLY A 527 3.90 -1.54 0.46
CA GLY A 527 4.52 -0.25 0.25
C GLY A 527 4.79 0.53 1.54
N GLY A 528 4.81 -0.12 2.72
CA GLY A 528 5.16 0.56 3.97
C GLY A 528 6.54 1.23 3.89
N GLY A 529 7.55 0.53 3.36
CA GLY A 529 8.88 1.10 3.16
C GLY A 529 8.96 2.14 2.03
N ARG A 530 8.02 2.17 1.08
CA ARG A 530 7.97 3.25 0.06
C ARG A 530 7.24 4.50 0.55
N ARG A 531 6.29 4.31 1.47
CA ARG A 531 5.50 5.39 2.08
C ARG A 531 6.16 6.00 3.31
N GLY A 532 7.45 5.73 3.54
CA GLY A 532 8.20 6.35 4.63
C GLY A 532 7.92 5.79 6.03
N VAL A 533 7.14 4.71 6.18
CA VAL A 533 6.87 4.13 7.51
C VAL A 533 8.18 3.64 8.10
N ARG A 534 8.50 3.96 9.36
CA ARG A 534 9.81 3.66 9.96
C ARG A 534 9.83 2.26 10.57
N PRO A 535 10.73 1.35 10.14
CA PRO A 535 10.82 -0.01 10.66
C PRO A 535 11.34 -0.07 12.10
N SER A 536 12.12 0.92 12.54
CA SER A 536 12.62 1.08 13.91
C SER A 536 12.94 2.57 14.15
N PRO A 537 13.17 2.99 15.41
CA PRO A 537 13.64 4.36 15.68
C PRO A 537 15.01 4.66 15.05
N LEU A 538 15.85 3.65 14.87
CA LEU A 538 17.22 3.78 14.37
C LEU A 538 17.34 3.65 12.84
N PHE A 539 16.22 3.55 12.13
CA PHE A 539 16.18 3.56 10.67
C PHE A 539 15.00 4.42 10.19
N ASP A 540 15.31 5.60 9.66
CA ASP A 540 14.30 6.53 9.14
C ASP A 540 14.16 6.33 7.63
N THR A 541 13.08 5.67 7.23
CA THR A 541 12.77 5.34 5.84
C THR A 541 12.71 6.57 4.94
N SER A 542 12.07 7.65 5.41
CA SER A 542 11.90 8.88 4.61
C SER A 542 13.22 9.60 4.43
N TYR A 543 13.98 9.72 5.52
CA TYR A 543 15.35 10.26 5.48
C TYR A 543 16.23 9.45 4.52
N TYR A 544 16.24 8.13 4.68
CA TYR A 544 17.08 7.25 3.90
C TYR A 544 16.78 7.36 2.40
N LEU A 545 15.51 7.45 2.00
CA LEU A 545 15.15 7.63 0.60
C LEU A 545 15.50 9.03 0.07
N ALA A 546 15.30 10.08 0.88
CA ALA A 546 15.64 11.45 0.50
C ALA A 546 17.15 11.65 0.32
N SER A 547 17.96 11.09 1.23
CA SER A 547 19.42 11.16 1.16
C SER A 547 20.03 10.23 0.10
N ASN A 548 19.24 9.31 -0.47
CA ASN A 548 19.70 8.34 -1.45
C ASN A 548 18.77 8.28 -2.68
N PRO A 549 18.80 9.31 -3.56
CA PRO A 549 17.90 9.40 -4.71
C PRO A 549 18.03 8.22 -5.68
N ASP A 550 19.20 7.60 -5.77
CA ASP A 550 19.45 6.39 -6.54
C ASP A 550 18.63 5.20 -6.03
N VAL A 551 18.53 5.05 -4.70
CA VAL A 551 17.70 4.03 -4.06
C VAL A 551 16.22 4.34 -4.27
N ALA A 552 15.82 5.60 -4.12
CA ALA A 552 14.44 6.03 -4.37
C ALA A 552 14.00 5.74 -5.81
N ALA A 553 14.82 6.13 -6.81
CA ALA A 553 14.56 5.90 -8.23
C ALA A 553 14.52 4.40 -8.59
N SER A 554 15.37 3.58 -7.96
CA SER A 554 15.39 2.13 -8.20
C SER A 554 14.11 1.40 -7.72
N GLY A 555 13.37 2.00 -6.79
CA GLY A 555 12.19 1.38 -6.18
C GLY A 555 12.49 0.11 -5.36
N VAL A 556 13.75 -0.13 -5.00
CA VAL A 556 14.16 -1.19 -4.06
C VAL A 556 13.65 -0.85 -2.66
N ASN A 557 13.29 -1.87 -1.87
CA ASN A 557 12.90 -1.62 -0.48
C ASN A 557 14.09 -1.03 0.31
N PRO A 558 13.93 0.12 1.01
CA PRO A 558 15.05 0.85 1.59
C PRO A 558 15.79 0.08 2.69
N LEU A 559 15.07 -0.65 3.56
CA LEU A 559 15.73 -1.45 4.60
C LEU A 559 16.47 -2.65 3.99
N ALA A 560 15.86 -3.31 3.00
CA ALA A 560 16.51 -4.40 2.30
C ALA A 560 17.76 -3.94 1.52
N HIS A 561 17.69 -2.75 0.92
CA HIS A 561 18.83 -2.10 0.28
C HIS A 561 19.93 -1.80 1.30
N TYR A 562 19.59 -1.13 2.40
CA TYR A 562 20.54 -0.79 3.45
C TYR A 562 21.27 -2.02 3.98
N PHE A 563 20.52 -3.07 4.32
CA PHE A 563 21.08 -4.31 4.85
C PHE A 563 22.05 -5.00 3.88
N LYS A 564 21.78 -4.95 2.58
CA LYS A 564 22.61 -5.62 1.57
C LYS A 564 23.82 -4.80 1.14
N ILE A 565 23.63 -3.49 0.97
CA ILE A 565 24.56 -2.63 0.25
C ILE A 565 24.82 -1.36 1.06
N GLY A 566 23.76 -0.66 1.45
CA GLY A 566 23.89 0.68 2.03
C GLY A 566 24.74 0.76 3.30
N ALA A 567 24.73 -0.29 4.14
CA ALA A 567 25.56 -0.33 5.34
C ALA A 567 27.06 -0.42 5.02
N ARG A 568 27.46 -1.16 3.98
CA ARG A 568 28.85 -1.26 3.50
C ARG A 568 29.31 0.00 2.77
N GLU A 569 28.37 0.67 2.10
CA GLU A 569 28.58 1.99 1.50
C GLU A 569 28.52 3.12 2.55
N LEU A 570 28.40 2.78 3.83
CA LEU A 570 28.39 3.72 4.96
C LEU A 570 27.30 4.81 4.83
N ARG A 571 26.18 4.47 4.18
CA ARG A 571 25.00 5.36 4.05
C ARG A 571 24.36 5.57 5.42
N LYS A 572 23.90 6.80 5.69
CA LYS A 572 23.28 7.15 6.96
C LYS A 572 21.86 6.58 7.07
N PRO A 573 21.54 5.71 8.06
CA PRO A 573 20.21 5.11 8.22
C PRO A 573 19.19 6.06 8.87
N CYS A 574 19.67 7.02 9.65
CA CYS A 574 18.89 8.10 10.26
C CYS A 574 19.82 9.31 10.51
N ARG A 575 19.25 10.43 10.96
CA ARG A 575 19.99 11.68 11.23
C ARG A 575 21.03 11.56 12.35
N LEU A 576 20.75 10.73 13.35
CA LEU A 576 21.55 10.64 14.57
C LEU A 576 22.50 9.42 14.61
N PHE A 577 22.76 8.80 13.45
CA PHE A 577 23.77 7.75 13.33
C PHE A 577 24.61 7.96 12.07
N ASP A 578 25.89 8.25 12.24
CA ASP A 578 26.85 8.40 11.14
C ASP A 578 27.83 7.21 11.12
N PRO A 579 27.73 6.28 10.15
CA PRO A 579 28.62 5.13 10.06
C PRO A 579 30.10 5.50 9.88
N HIS A 580 30.41 6.59 9.17
CA HIS A 580 31.80 7.02 8.98
C HIS A 580 32.39 7.52 10.30
N TYR A 581 31.65 8.38 11.00
CA TYR A 581 32.04 8.86 12.33
C TYR A 581 32.23 7.68 13.29
N TYR A 582 31.25 6.77 13.33
CA TYR A 582 31.24 5.64 14.25
C TYR A 582 32.45 4.71 14.05
N LEU A 583 32.82 4.40 12.81
CA LEU A 583 33.97 3.54 12.51
C LEU A 583 35.33 4.22 12.72
N THR A 584 35.41 5.52 12.45
CA THR A 584 36.65 6.29 12.63
C THR A 584 36.94 6.58 14.10
N ARG A 585 35.88 6.77 14.90
CA ARG A 585 36.02 7.15 16.31
C ARG A 585 36.21 5.96 17.25
N HIS A 586 35.66 4.79 16.89
CA HIS A 586 35.63 3.62 17.75
C HIS A 586 36.34 2.42 17.12
N ALA A 587 37.02 1.64 17.93
CA ALA A 587 37.70 0.41 17.49
C ALA A 587 36.68 -0.71 17.26
N VAL A 588 36.01 -0.70 16.10
CA VAL A 588 35.04 -1.73 15.70
C VAL A 588 35.79 -2.90 15.04
N PRO A 589 35.59 -4.16 15.50
CA PRO A 589 36.21 -5.33 14.91
C PRO A 589 35.90 -5.45 13.41
N ALA A 590 36.88 -5.88 12.61
CA ALA A 590 36.78 -5.91 11.14
C ALA A 590 35.55 -6.71 10.66
N GLU A 591 35.22 -7.81 11.34
CA GLU A 591 34.06 -8.66 11.06
C GLU A 591 32.70 -7.97 11.28
N ALA A 592 32.68 -6.85 12.00
CA ALA A 592 31.48 -6.08 12.31
C ALA A 592 31.39 -4.74 11.56
N GLN A 593 32.44 -4.35 10.84
CA GLN A 593 32.48 -3.10 10.05
C GLN A 593 31.54 -3.12 8.85
N ASP A 594 31.16 -4.32 8.37
CA ASP A 594 30.20 -4.52 7.27
C ASP A 594 28.81 -3.93 7.54
N ASN A 595 28.43 -3.81 8.82
CA ASN A 595 27.18 -3.18 9.24
C ASN A 595 27.36 -2.44 10.58
N PRO A 596 27.84 -1.18 10.55
CA PRO A 596 28.16 -0.42 11.75
C PRO A 596 26.95 -0.17 12.66
N LEU A 597 25.76 0.04 12.07
CA LEU A 597 24.53 0.20 12.83
C LEU A 597 24.19 -1.07 13.62
N LEU A 598 24.36 -2.24 13.01
CA LEU A 598 24.11 -3.51 13.69
C LEU A 598 25.07 -3.75 14.86
N HIS A 599 26.35 -3.40 14.68
CA HIS A 599 27.32 -3.44 15.77
C HIS A 599 26.94 -2.45 16.89
N PHE A 600 26.53 -1.23 16.55
CA PHE A 600 26.09 -0.25 17.52
C PHE A 600 24.91 -0.75 18.36
N ILE A 601 23.91 -1.33 17.72
CA ILE A 601 22.71 -1.88 18.37
C ILE A 601 23.08 -3.01 19.34
N ARG A 602 23.95 -3.93 18.91
CA ARG A 602 24.31 -5.13 19.70
C ARG A 602 25.28 -4.85 20.83
N THR A 603 26.23 -3.93 20.61
CA THR A 603 27.42 -3.83 21.44
C THR A 603 27.79 -2.38 21.74
N GLY A 604 27.91 -1.54 20.70
CA GLY A 604 28.49 -0.21 20.83
C GLY A 604 27.74 0.69 21.81
N ALA A 605 26.41 0.68 21.76
CA ALA A 605 25.57 1.46 22.65
C ALA A 605 25.82 1.15 24.13
N GLN A 606 25.98 -0.13 24.49
CA GLN A 606 26.25 -0.56 25.86
C GLN A 606 27.68 -0.27 26.30
N GLN A 607 28.62 -0.22 25.36
CA GLN A 607 30.00 0.20 25.60
C GLN A 607 30.16 1.72 25.72
N GLY A 608 29.07 2.49 25.59
CA GLY A 608 29.10 3.93 25.69
C GLY A 608 29.56 4.63 24.40
N PHE A 609 29.57 3.93 23.26
CA PHE A 609 30.07 4.50 22.02
C PHE A 609 29.14 5.61 21.50
N LYS A 610 29.75 6.67 20.97
CA LYS A 610 29.07 7.80 20.34
C LYS A 610 28.60 7.44 18.91
N PRO A 611 27.29 7.46 18.59
CA PRO A 611 26.80 7.27 17.22
C PRO A 611 27.00 8.51 16.32
N ILE A 612 27.14 9.69 16.92
CA ILE A 612 27.51 11.00 16.36
C ILE A 612 28.25 11.80 17.44
N GLU A 613 28.92 12.91 17.11
CA GLU A 613 29.71 13.68 18.11
C GLU A 613 28.86 14.21 19.27
N LEU A 614 27.63 14.65 18.97
CA LEU A 614 26.70 15.26 19.94
C LEU A 614 25.75 14.27 20.64
N PHE A 615 26.02 12.97 20.56
CA PHE A 615 25.31 11.97 21.36
C PHE A 615 26.31 11.03 22.03
N ASP A 616 26.38 11.05 23.35
CA ASP A 616 27.27 10.21 24.13
C ASP A 616 26.48 9.19 24.95
N CYS A 617 26.55 7.92 24.56
CA CYS A 617 25.79 6.86 25.21
C CYS A 617 26.23 6.66 26.67
N HIS A 618 27.52 6.83 26.99
CA HIS A 618 28.00 6.71 28.36
C HIS A 618 27.44 7.82 29.23
N TYR A 619 27.61 9.07 28.79
CA TYR A 619 27.05 10.24 29.47
C TYR A 619 25.53 10.14 29.63
N TYR A 620 24.82 9.74 28.58
CA TYR A 620 23.37 9.64 28.59
C TYR A 620 22.89 8.60 29.61
N LEU A 621 23.54 7.43 29.68
CA LEU A 621 23.18 6.40 30.64
C LEU A 621 23.51 6.81 32.09
N GLU A 622 24.65 7.46 32.33
CA GLU A 622 25.03 7.94 33.66
C GLU A 622 24.11 9.06 34.17
N ALA A 623 23.72 10.00 33.30
CA ALA A 623 22.82 11.09 33.64
C ALA A 623 21.37 10.62 33.87
N ASN A 624 21.02 9.40 33.45
CA ASN A 624 19.67 8.86 33.46
C ASN A 624 19.63 7.47 34.14
N PRO A 625 19.94 7.38 35.44
CA PRO A 625 20.01 6.10 36.16
C PRO A 625 18.65 5.39 36.27
N ASP A 626 17.55 6.11 36.07
CA ASP A 626 16.19 5.59 35.99
C ASP A 626 15.98 4.62 34.81
N LEU A 627 16.82 4.72 33.77
CA LEU A 627 16.83 3.77 32.65
C LEU A 627 17.34 2.37 33.06
N GLY A 628 17.97 2.23 34.23
CA GLY A 628 18.34 0.93 34.83
C GLY A 628 19.11 -0.02 33.91
N ARG A 629 19.01 -1.34 34.17
CA ARG A 629 19.44 -2.42 33.23
C ARG A 629 18.38 -2.67 32.14
N LEU A 630 17.59 -1.67 31.73
CA LEU A 630 16.61 -1.90 30.67
C LEU A 630 17.34 -2.21 29.35
N PRO A 631 16.92 -3.21 28.57
CA PRO A 631 17.55 -3.61 27.32
C PRO A 631 17.26 -2.62 26.17
N ALA A 632 16.97 -1.35 26.45
CA ALA A 632 16.64 -0.35 25.45
C ALA A 632 17.91 0.41 25.01
N ASN A 633 18.12 0.53 23.71
CA ASN A 633 19.22 1.31 23.15
C ASN A 633 19.06 2.81 23.54
N PRO A 634 20.09 3.48 24.10
CA PRO A 634 19.99 4.85 24.61
C PRO A 634 19.66 5.87 23.53
N LEU A 635 20.18 5.72 22.32
CA LEU A 635 19.83 6.59 21.19
C LEU A 635 18.35 6.40 20.81
N ALA A 636 17.88 5.16 20.73
CA ALA A 636 16.47 4.88 20.44
C ALA A 636 15.54 5.46 21.52
N HIS A 637 15.91 5.34 22.81
CA HIS A 637 15.17 5.94 23.92
C HIS A 637 15.09 7.47 23.78
N PHE A 638 16.23 8.13 23.52
CA PHE A 638 16.27 9.58 23.33
C PHE A 638 15.36 10.03 22.19
N MET A 639 15.41 9.35 21.04
CA MET A 639 14.59 9.66 19.87
C MET A 639 13.09 9.48 20.11
N LEU A 640 12.70 8.47 20.90
CA LEU A 640 11.29 8.17 21.17
C LEU A 640 10.66 9.08 22.21
N CYS A 641 11.41 9.45 23.26
CA CYS A 641 10.86 10.21 24.38
C CYS A 641 11.88 11.09 25.10
N GLY A 642 13.14 10.66 25.23
CA GLY A 642 14.12 11.38 26.05
C GLY A 642 14.39 12.83 25.61
N ALA A 643 14.34 13.12 24.30
CA ALA A 643 14.46 14.50 23.81
C ALA A 643 13.29 15.39 24.26
N ALA A 644 12.06 14.86 24.22
CA ALA A 644 10.85 15.58 24.66
C ALA A 644 10.81 15.75 26.18
N GLU A 645 11.38 14.80 26.93
CA GLU A 645 11.59 14.89 28.38
C GLU A 645 12.70 15.88 28.77
N GLY A 646 13.43 16.45 27.80
CA GLY A 646 14.52 17.39 28.04
C GLY A 646 15.81 16.72 28.55
N ARG A 647 15.96 15.41 28.39
CA ARG A 647 17.20 14.69 28.76
C ARG A 647 18.35 15.12 27.87
N LYS A 648 19.55 15.23 28.44
CA LYS A 648 20.73 15.77 27.74
C LYS A 648 21.47 14.66 26.99
N PRO A 649 21.57 14.70 25.65
CA PRO A 649 22.30 13.70 24.85
C PRO A 649 23.83 13.84 24.98
N HIS A 650 24.29 15.01 25.38
CA HIS A 650 25.71 15.35 25.55
C HIS A 650 25.86 16.47 26.59
N ALA A 651 27.00 16.54 27.27
CA ALA A 651 27.23 17.56 28.31
C ALA A 651 27.14 19.01 27.80
N LEU A 652 27.47 19.24 26.52
CA LEU A 652 27.37 20.56 25.86
C LEU A 652 26.13 20.71 24.96
N PHE A 653 25.12 19.84 25.13
CA PHE A 653 23.82 20.01 24.49
C PHE A 653 22.70 19.80 25.51
N ASP A 654 22.00 20.87 25.86
CA ASP A 654 20.91 20.82 26.83
C ASP A 654 19.56 20.91 26.12
N SER A 655 18.89 19.77 25.99
CA SER A 655 17.60 19.67 25.30
C SER A 655 16.53 20.57 25.91
N ALA A 656 16.44 20.66 27.23
CA ALA A 656 15.45 21.50 27.90
C ALA A 656 15.71 22.99 27.65
N TYR A 657 16.97 23.41 27.74
CA TYR A 657 17.40 24.77 27.41
C TYR A 657 17.13 25.10 25.93
N TYR A 658 17.49 24.19 25.03
CA TYR A 658 17.33 24.40 23.59
C TYR A 658 15.86 24.55 23.21
N ILE A 659 14.98 23.67 23.71
CA ILE A 659 13.53 23.75 23.48
C ILE A 659 12.93 25.03 24.09
N LYS A 660 13.39 25.44 25.27
CA LYS A 660 12.91 26.67 25.93
C LYS A 660 13.20 27.92 25.10
N ASN A 661 14.39 28.00 24.52
CA ASN A 661 14.82 29.17 23.74
C ASN A 661 14.38 29.11 22.27
N ASN A 662 14.06 27.91 21.77
CA ASN A 662 13.65 27.69 20.39
C ASN A 662 12.31 26.94 20.38
N PRO A 663 11.19 27.59 20.74
CA PRO A 663 9.89 26.93 20.87
C PRO A 663 9.38 26.35 19.55
N VAL A 664 9.85 26.87 18.40
CA VAL A 664 9.53 26.38 17.05
C VAL A 664 9.81 24.89 16.87
N VAL A 665 10.77 24.33 17.62
CA VAL A 665 11.08 22.89 17.61
C VAL A 665 9.85 22.04 17.95
N LYS A 666 8.93 22.55 18.77
CA LYS A 666 7.71 21.81 19.15
C LYS A 666 6.70 21.69 18.00
N ASP A 667 6.82 22.56 16.99
CA ASP A 667 5.94 22.59 15.83
C ASP A 667 6.53 21.77 14.66
N THR A 668 7.76 21.25 14.80
CA THR A 668 8.39 20.38 13.79
C THR A 668 8.21 18.90 14.13
N SER A 669 8.49 18.03 13.16
CA SER A 669 8.49 16.58 13.33
C SER A 669 9.83 16.00 13.81
N GLN A 670 10.83 16.86 13.99
CA GLN A 670 12.18 16.49 14.44
C GLN A 670 12.28 16.59 15.97
N ASN A 671 13.21 15.84 16.55
CA ASN A 671 13.63 16.11 17.92
C ASN A 671 14.62 17.29 17.99
N CYS A 672 14.82 17.86 19.19
CA CYS A 672 15.65 19.05 19.38
C CYS A 672 17.10 18.92 18.89
N LEU A 673 17.71 17.75 18.98
CA LEU A 673 19.08 17.53 18.50
C LEU A 673 19.11 17.44 16.97
N GLU A 674 18.13 16.78 16.35
CA GLU A 674 17.98 16.75 14.89
C GLU A 674 17.79 18.15 14.32
N HIS A 675 16.89 18.96 14.92
CA HIS A 675 16.68 20.35 14.52
C HIS A 675 17.95 21.20 14.65
N PHE A 676 18.72 21.03 15.74
CA PHE A 676 19.99 21.76 15.88
C PHE A 676 20.98 21.39 14.77
N LEU A 677 21.16 20.10 14.50
CA LEU A 677 22.12 19.63 13.50
C LEU A 677 21.75 20.06 12.08
N GLU A 678 20.47 20.11 11.73
CA GLU A 678 20.03 20.46 10.36
C GLU A 678 19.84 21.96 10.12
N GLU A 679 19.41 22.71 11.14
CA GLU A 679 18.98 24.10 10.97
C GLU A 679 19.60 25.02 12.04
N GLY A 680 19.46 24.65 13.30
CA GLY A 680 19.76 25.54 14.41
C GLY A 680 21.21 25.95 14.51
N ALA A 681 22.14 25.05 14.18
CA ALA A 681 23.56 25.35 14.19
C ALA A 681 23.94 26.41 13.13
N GLY A 682 23.36 26.32 11.92
CA GLY A 682 23.58 27.31 10.85
C GLY A 682 22.96 28.67 11.16
N LEU A 683 21.91 28.69 11.99
CA LEU A 683 21.29 29.92 12.52
C LEU A 683 22.03 30.49 13.75
N GLY A 684 23.09 29.85 14.23
CA GLY A 684 23.82 30.27 15.43
C GLY A 684 23.03 30.10 16.73
N LEU A 685 22.00 29.25 16.76
CA LEU A 685 21.19 29.01 17.96
C LEU A 685 22.02 28.32 19.04
N LYS A 686 21.90 28.77 20.29
CA LYS A 686 22.71 28.27 21.41
C LYS A 686 22.26 26.86 21.84
N PRO A 687 23.14 25.83 21.74
CA PRO A 687 22.82 24.47 22.18
C PRO A 687 22.90 24.28 23.71
N HIS A 688 23.61 25.19 24.38
CA HIS A 688 23.87 25.15 25.82
C HIS A 688 24.15 26.58 26.32
N PRO A 689 23.80 26.96 27.56
CA PRO A 689 24.08 28.31 28.09
C PRO A 689 25.55 28.74 28.04
N LEU A 690 26.46 27.77 28.15
CA LEU A 690 27.92 28.01 28.19
C LEU A 690 28.61 27.93 26.83
N PHE A 691 27.88 27.70 25.74
CA PHE A 691 28.45 27.69 24.40
C PHE A 691 27.65 28.62 23.50
N ASP A 692 28.28 29.70 23.07
CA ASP A 692 27.71 30.69 22.16
C ASP A 692 28.36 30.52 20.77
N PRO A 693 27.65 29.91 19.80
CA PRO A 693 28.19 29.71 18.46
C PRO A 693 28.64 31.01 17.79
N ALA A 694 27.91 32.12 17.98
CA ALA A 694 28.26 33.39 17.36
C ALA A 694 29.55 33.95 17.94
N PHE A 695 29.71 33.90 19.27
CA PHE A 695 30.94 34.31 19.94
C PHE A 695 32.13 33.46 19.50
N TYR A 696 31.95 32.13 19.48
CA TYR A 696 32.99 31.19 19.06
C TYR A 696 33.45 31.45 17.62
N THR A 697 32.51 31.66 16.69
CA THR A 697 32.82 31.95 15.29
C THR A 697 33.55 33.28 15.13
N GLU A 698 33.14 34.33 15.85
CA GLU A 698 33.82 35.64 15.81
C GLU A 698 35.28 35.55 16.30
N HIS A 699 35.55 34.68 17.27
CA HIS A 699 36.86 34.55 17.93
C HIS A 699 37.71 33.38 17.37
N ASN A 700 37.22 32.67 16.35
CA ASN A 700 37.98 31.66 15.62
C ASN A 700 38.02 31.98 14.13
N PRO A 701 39.02 32.76 13.66
CA PRO A 701 39.12 33.15 12.25
C PRO A 701 39.45 31.98 11.30
N PHE A 702 39.78 30.81 11.84
CA PHE A 702 40.08 29.60 11.07
C PHE A 702 38.90 28.63 10.99
N PHE A 703 37.78 28.95 11.64
CA PHE A 703 36.56 28.16 11.56
C PHE A 703 35.79 28.49 10.29
N ASP A 704 35.57 27.48 9.44
CA ASP A 704 34.67 27.60 8.29
C ASP A 704 33.28 27.02 8.64
N PRO A 705 32.23 27.86 8.74
CA PRO A 705 30.87 27.40 9.00
C PRO A 705 30.28 26.56 7.85
N ALA A 706 30.90 26.55 6.66
CA ALA A 706 30.50 25.69 5.56
C ALA A 706 30.99 24.24 5.72
N GLU A 707 32.06 24.01 6.50
CA GLU A 707 32.64 22.68 6.70
C GLU A 707 32.08 21.96 7.93
N ASN A 708 31.76 22.70 9.00
CA ASN A 708 31.29 22.12 10.25
C ASN A 708 30.44 23.11 11.07
N ASN A 709 29.61 22.62 11.99
CA ASN A 709 29.01 23.50 12.99
C ASN A 709 30.01 23.85 14.10
N ALA A 710 29.82 25.03 14.70
CA ALA A 710 30.73 25.58 15.70
C ALA A 710 30.95 24.65 16.91
N LEU A 711 29.90 23.98 17.38
CA LEU A 711 30.01 23.09 18.54
C LEU A 711 30.77 21.81 18.21
N GLU A 712 30.49 21.15 17.09
CA GLU A 712 31.24 19.97 16.65
C GLU A 712 32.69 20.33 16.33
N HIS A 713 32.95 21.48 15.70
CA HIS A 713 34.31 21.95 15.46
C HIS A 713 35.06 22.17 16.78
N PHE A 714 34.44 22.80 17.77
CA PHE A 714 35.01 22.98 19.12
C PHE A 714 35.38 21.64 19.79
N LEU A 715 34.60 20.58 19.53
CA LEU A 715 34.81 19.25 20.12
C LEU A 715 35.86 18.41 19.40
N GLN A 716 36.15 18.68 18.13
CA GLN A 716 36.99 17.82 17.27
C GLN A 716 38.46 17.77 17.64
N SER A 717 39.03 18.83 18.22
CA SER A 717 40.46 18.85 18.55
C SER A 717 40.78 19.68 19.79
N PRO A 718 41.86 19.33 20.52
CA PRO A 718 42.34 20.16 21.62
C PRO A 718 42.71 21.59 21.19
N ALA A 719 43.17 21.79 19.95
CA ALA A 719 43.50 23.11 19.43
C ALA A 719 42.24 23.99 19.26
N ASN A 720 41.15 23.41 18.77
CA ASN A 720 39.86 24.11 18.65
C ASN A 720 39.29 24.47 20.03
N ALA A 721 39.57 23.61 21.01
CA ALA A 721 39.19 23.83 22.40
C ALA A 721 40.01 24.90 23.13
N LEU A 722 40.90 25.63 22.44
CA LEU A 722 41.58 26.84 22.95
C LEU A 722 40.85 28.14 22.61
N THR A 723 39.90 28.12 21.69
CA THR A 723 39.02 29.26 21.46
C THR A 723 37.96 29.31 22.57
N ASP A 724 37.73 30.50 23.09
CA ASP A 724 36.77 30.73 24.16
C ASP A 724 35.33 30.52 23.69
N PRO A 725 34.51 29.73 24.42
CA PRO A 725 33.15 29.38 24.01
C PRO A 725 32.10 30.44 24.39
N ASN A 726 32.46 31.39 25.25
CA ASN A 726 31.65 32.53 25.66
C ASN A 726 32.55 33.59 26.36
N PRO A 727 32.05 34.83 26.60
CA PRO A 727 32.86 35.92 27.16
C PRO A 727 33.42 35.70 28.58
N LEU A 728 32.94 34.71 29.33
CA LEU A 728 33.31 34.46 30.73
C LEU A 728 33.84 33.04 30.95
N PHE A 729 34.35 32.41 29.89
CA PHE A 729 35.11 31.17 29.97
C PHE A 729 36.38 31.32 29.13
N ASP A 730 37.54 31.43 29.79
CA ASP A 730 38.84 31.54 29.13
C ASP A 730 39.51 30.17 29.13
N CYS A 731 39.55 29.53 27.96
CA CYS A 731 40.07 28.18 27.78
C CYS A 731 41.56 28.10 28.13
N LYS A 732 42.32 29.13 27.76
CA LYS A 732 43.77 29.17 28.01
C LYS A 732 44.05 29.37 29.50
N PHE A 733 43.41 30.35 30.13
CA PHE A 733 43.49 30.57 31.57
C PHE A 733 43.11 29.32 32.34
N TYR A 734 42.05 28.62 31.93
CA TYR A 734 41.61 27.40 32.61
C TYR A 734 42.67 26.30 32.57
N LEU A 735 43.27 26.04 31.39
CA LEU A 735 44.33 25.03 31.24
C LEU A 735 45.66 25.46 31.89
N ASP A 736 45.99 26.75 31.90
CA ASP A 736 47.18 27.28 32.57
C ASP A 736 47.04 27.25 34.10
N THR A 737 45.83 27.43 34.61
CA THR A 737 45.51 27.39 36.04
C THR A 737 45.42 25.97 36.57
N TYR A 738 44.87 25.05 35.78
CA TYR A 738 44.56 23.68 36.20
C TYR A 738 45.40 22.65 35.43
N ASP A 739 46.61 22.41 35.93
CA ASP A 739 47.59 21.54 35.29
C ASP A 739 47.10 20.09 35.16
N ASP A 740 46.28 19.60 36.09
CA ASP A 740 45.67 18.28 36.02
C ASP A 740 44.74 18.11 34.81
N VAL A 741 43.98 19.16 34.45
CA VAL A 741 43.12 19.18 33.26
C VAL A 741 43.97 19.22 31.99
N ARG A 742 45.02 20.05 32.00
CA ARG A 742 45.97 20.18 30.90
C ARG A 742 46.70 18.87 30.61
N GLN A 743 47.23 18.21 31.64
CA GLN A 743 47.89 16.90 31.50
C GLN A 743 46.91 15.79 31.09
N GLY A 744 45.65 15.88 31.51
CA GLY A 744 44.59 14.99 31.09
C GLY A 744 44.15 15.18 29.63
N HIS A 745 44.63 16.22 28.93
CA HIS A 745 44.25 16.59 27.56
C HIS A 745 42.72 16.70 27.39
N ALA A 746 42.00 17.06 28.45
CA ALA A 746 40.55 17.20 28.41
C ALA A 746 40.15 18.53 27.75
N ASN A 747 39.03 18.55 27.02
CA ASN A 747 38.42 19.79 26.59
C ASN A 747 38.05 20.63 27.84
N PRO A 748 38.52 21.88 27.98
CA PRO A 748 38.41 22.64 29.22
C PRO A 748 36.96 22.97 29.58
N LEU A 749 36.13 23.35 28.60
CA LEU A 749 34.70 23.60 28.85
C LEU A 749 33.98 22.31 29.24
N LEU A 750 34.26 21.19 28.55
CA LEU A 750 33.66 19.91 28.87
C LEU A 750 33.99 19.49 30.30
N HIS A 751 35.27 19.57 30.70
CA HIS A 751 35.70 19.31 32.07
C HIS A 751 35.00 20.23 33.07
N PHE A 752 34.90 21.52 32.78
CA PHE A 752 34.23 22.46 33.68
C PHE A 752 32.76 22.11 33.89
N VAL A 753 32.05 21.73 32.82
CA VAL A 753 30.64 21.35 32.88
C VAL A 753 30.42 20.05 33.65
N THR A 754 31.28 19.05 33.47
CA THR A 754 31.10 17.73 34.10
C THR A 754 31.66 17.63 35.51
N ALA A 755 32.71 18.38 35.85
CA ALA A 755 33.39 18.30 37.14
C ALA A 755 33.79 19.67 37.71
N GLY A 756 34.46 20.51 36.92
CA GLY A 756 35.14 21.70 37.43
C GLY A 756 34.24 22.72 38.15
N ALA A 757 33.00 22.88 37.71
CA ALA A 757 32.04 23.75 38.39
C ALA A 757 31.68 23.26 39.79
N ASN A 758 31.50 21.94 39.97
CA ASN A 758 31.23 21.33 41.28
C ASN A 758 32.46 21.36 42.19
N GLU A 759 33.66 21.33 41.60
CA GLU A 759 34.93 21.48 42.31
C GLU A 759 35.24 22.95 42.66
N GLY A 760 34.39 23.91 42.25
CA GLY A 760 34.58 25.33 42.51
C GLY A 760 35.69 25.98 41.67
N ARG A 761 36.10 25.36 40.56
CA ARG A 761 37.14 25.89 39.67
C ARG A 761 36.71 27.19 38.99
N LYS A 762 37.67 28.07 38.72
CA LYS A 762 37.47 29.38 38.09
C LYS A 762 37.52 29.25 36.58
N PRO A 763 36.41 29.48 35.85
CA PRO A 763 36.40 29.43 34.38
C PRO A 763 37.10 30.64 33.75
N HIS A 764 37.23 31.76 34.47
CA HIS A 764 37.73 33.01 33.94
C HIS A 764 38.26 33.91 35.09
N PRO A 765 39.25 34.79 34.88
CA PRO A 765 39.74 35.70 35.93
C PRO A 765 38.67 36.59 36.59
N LEU A 766 37.62 36.93 35.83
CA LEU A 766 36.49 37.75 36.27
C LEU A 766 35.34 36.96 36.91
N PHE A 767 35.40 35.63 36.93
CA PHE A 767 34.34 34.81 37.51
C PHE A 767 34.90 33.75 38.45
N ASP A 768 34.62 33.88 39.74
CA ASP A 768 35.02 32.93 40.78
C ASP A 768 33.82 32.08 41.20
N THR A 769 33.83 30.81 40.77
CA THR A 769 32.74 29.86 41.03
C THR A 769 32.48 29.64 42.52
N ALA A 770 33.53 29.46 43.32
CA ALA A 770 33.40 29.21 44.75
C ALA A 770 32.90 30.47 45.49
N TYR A 771 33.32 31.66 45.06
CA TYR A 771 32.77 32.92 45.55
C TYR A 771 31.29 33.06 45.20
N TYR A 772 30.90 32.80 43.95
CA TYR A 772 29.53 32.96 43.47
C TYR A 772 28.56 32.05 44.23
N LEU A 773 28.89 30.76 44.37
CA LEU A 773 28.07 29.79 45.11
C LEU A 773 27.96 30.12 46.61
N ARG A 774 29.02 30.68 47.22
CA ARG A 774 28.98 31.13 48.61
C ARG A 774 28.14 32.38 48.81
N THR A 775 28.12 33.27 47.82
CA THR A 775 27.41 34.55 47.87
C THR A 775 25.93 34.39 47.57
N TYR A 776 25.57 33.45 46.70
CA TYR A 776 24.20 33.18 46.26
C TYR A 776 23.79 31.72 46.53
N PRO A 777 23.41 31.39 47.78
CA PRO A 777 23.03 30.02 48.15
C PRO A 777 21.83 29.47 47.38
N ASP A 778 20.93 30.34 46.89
CA ASP A 778 19.80 29.95 46.04
C ASP A 778 20.25 29.32 44.70
N VAL A 779 21.44 29.67 44.22
CA VAL A 779 22.04 29.04 43.03
C VAL A 779 22.41 27.58 43.33
N VAL A 780 22.88 27.28 44.55
CA VAL A 780 23.16 25.91 44.99
C VAL A 780 21.88 25.07 44.99
N GLU A 781 20.76 25.66 45.44
CA GLU A 781 19.45 25.00 45.44
C GLU A 781 18.89 24.78 44.03
N SER A 782 19.19 25.68 43.09
CA SER A 782 18.78 25.57 41.69
C SER A 782 19.40 24.40 40.93
N LYS A 783 20.53 23.87 41.42
CA LYS A 783 21.38 22.85 40.77
C LYS A 783 21.85 23.21 39.35
N LEU A 784 21.72 24.46 38.94
CA LEU A 784 22.25 24.95 37.68
C LEU A 784 23.78 25.12 37.79
N ASN A 785 24.47 24.97 36.67
CA ASN A 785 25.88 25.34 36.62
C ASN A 785 26.01 26.83 36.99
N PRO A 786 26.89 27.22 37.91
CA PRO A 786 26.98 28.58 38.45
C PRO A 786 27.28 29.62 37.38
N LEU A 787 28.16 29.32 36.41
CA LEU A 787 28.43 30.24 35.30
C LEU A 787 27.20 30.33 34.37
N ALA A 788 26.51 29.21 34.12
CA ALA A 788 25.31 29.20 33.30
C ALA A 788 24.19 30.03 33.95
N HIS A 789 24.00 29.89 35.27
CA HIS A 789 23.07 30.70 36.05
C HIS A 789 23.41 32.19 35.94
N PHE A 790 24.69 32.55 36.07
CA PHE A 790 25.14 33.94 35.96
C PHE A 790 24.84 34.54 34.58
N LEU A 791 25.18 33.82 33.51
CA LEU A 791 24.95 34.28 32.13
C LEU A 791 23.46 34.43 31.79
N GLU A 792 22.61 33.54 32.29
CA GLU A 792 21.18 33.54 31.95
C GLU A 792 20.35 34.51 32.82
N LEU A 793 20.67 34.57 34.11
CA LEU A 793 19.86 35.22 35.15
C LEU A 793 20.68 36.22 35.98
N GLY A 794 21.81 35.77 36.55
CA GLY A 794 22.56 36.53 37.55
C GLY A 794 23.01 37.92 37.09
N GLY A 795 23.49 38.05 35.86
CA GLY A 795 23.90 39.34 35.30
C GLY A 795 22.72 40.34 35.17
N LYS A 796 21.51 39.85 34.87
CA LYS A 796 20.29 40.68 34.82
C LYS A 796 19.82 41.07 36.22
N GLU A 797 20.05 40.19 37.18
CA GLU A 797 19.74 40.39 38.60
C GLU A 797 20.80 41.26 39.32
N LYS A 798 21.81 41.74 38.60
CA LYS A 798 22.94 42.53 39.13
C LYS A 798 23.70 41.80 40.25
N ARG A 799 23.79 40.48 40.13
CA ARG A 799 24.59 39.60 40.99
C ARG A 799 26.06 39.58 40.59
#